data_AF-A0A9P9XCT0-F1
#
_entry.id   AF-A0A9P9XCT0-F1
#
_cell.length_a   1.000
_cell.length_b   1.000
_cell.length_c   1.000
_cell.angle_alpha   90.00
_cell.angle_beta   90.00
_cell.angle_gamma   90.00
#
_symmetry.space_group_name_H-M   'P 1'
#
loop_
_entity.id
_entity.type
_entity.pdbx_description
1 polymer ?
#
loop_
_entity_poly.entity_id
_entity_poly.type
_entity_poly.pdbx_seq_one_letter_code
_entity_poly.pdbx_strand_id
1 'polypeptide(L)'
;MIEQLFPVEKSTVDLTASNFQANRQAWEPVLQEFDSYLKDVSSEGDEASTLRHQTRHQLLRKSLFAIRSQQGKPSCAIVFGSSTAGGAYHPALSDYTIFVENQAQVFLGGPPLVKMATSEVVTAEELGGAKIHASTTGLADQIAMDEFDAIQKAREWVATLRTPEPSRLLPNTSDPVPPRYSIDDLLYLLNTDIRKPFDMREVLLRLVDDSRMAIFKPSYGTNMLTAWADILGFRAGIVANQTPVIHPHEALKAAQFIRLCNQDIILGASYGAGNYAMCGRSYCPRFLFTWPTGRCSVMGPDQLAGVVETIRTKSNGGSKLSPEQIKAQAAQLREDAYRDSTSYATSSMLIDDGIIDPRDTRDTVRIVEVGPRDGLQNIKTVVDTSTKLELIQRLQDAGLQNVEITSVVSPKAIPQLADCRKILSAPVVKRWQQTNGTLRMPVLVPNTKGLRIALEHGVREVAVFVSATEGFSRANINCTVDESLERAKQVASVASAAGVLVRGYVSCIFADPFDGPTPLPAVSRAVRSLLDMGCYEVSLGDTLGVGTPPDVRRLLEYLKAQNIHTERLAGHFHDTYGQALANVWTAYECGLRTFDSSVGGLGGCPFAPGAKGNVATEDVVYLFQQAGVDTGVDLQQVVDIGVWISQALAKPNDSRAGAALASKSKISSTKSSKITDRPKEALEWSILEQSDNVVVRRAGANGNIVLNKPRNGNTLTFPMISEIIQAFKSFESDASISRVLISANGKFFCTGMDLSQAAQAVGRGGDASSKLFQALTDLFELIDNSPKVTVACIQGPAFGGGIGLAFSCDIRISISSASFTLSEAKLGMCPAVISRYVIREWGFGLSREAMLTARSLTASELKSAGAISMVAETPSELDIITKTLLTQLRHSSPGGSSMSKELVKLSWRHAGMPEQRDGISRLFKTMMEPDSDAVHGIAEFQQKRKVDWDSLNQVPRAKI
;
A
#
# COMPACT_ATOMS: atom_id res chain seq x y z
N MET A 1 0.52 -24.83 3.35
CA MET A 1 1.02 -24.63 4.74
C MET A 1 0.32 -23.47 5.45
N ILE A 2 -0.02 -22.36 4.79
CA ILE A 2 -0.71 -21.21 5.43
C ILE A 2 -2.14 -21.55 5.92
N GLU A 3 -2.86 -22.44 5.21
CA GLU A 3 -4.20 -22.91 5.64
C GLU A 3 -4.24 -23.59 7.03
N GLN A 4 -3.09 -24.03 7.56
CA GLN A 4 -3.02 -24.68 8.88
C GLN A 4 -2.80 -23.69 10.04
N LEU A 5 -2.44 -22.43 9.78
CA LEU A 5 -2.08 -21.46 10.83
C LEU A 5 -3.28 -20.65 11.36
N PHE A 6 -4.32 -20.42 10.54
CA PHE A 6 -5.51 -19.66 10.90
C PHE A 6 -6.77 -20.46 10.52
N PRO A 7 -7.47 -21.09 11.49
CA PRO A 7 -8.70 -21.79 11.19
C PRO A 7 -9.81 -20.81 10.79
N VAL A 8 -10.66 -21.25 9.86
CA VAL A 8 -11.91 -20.55 9.54
C VAL A 8 -12.87 -20.75 10.69
N GLU A 9 -13.36 -19.65 11.24
CA GLU A 9 -14.32 -19.67 12.34
C GLU A 9 -15.76 -19.51 11.81
N LYS A 10 -16.70 -20.20 12.44
CA LYS A 10 -18.12 -20.15 12.06
C LYS A 10 -18.90 -19.27 13.03
N SER A 11 -19.69 -18.35 12.47
CA SER A 11 -20.67 -17.57 13.22
C SER A 11 -21.75 -18.48 13.81
N THR A 12 -22.18 -18.13 15.02
CA THR A 12 -23.25 -18.80 15.77
C THR A 12 -24.52 -17.95 15.86
N VAL A 13 -24.52 -16.78 15.22
CA VAL A 13 -25.61 -15.79 15.30
C VAL A 13 -26.79 -16.20 14.44
N ASP A 14 -27.98 -16.19 15.04
CA ASP A 14 -29.26 -16.34 14.34
C ASP A 14 -29.82 -14.96 13.98
N LEU A 15 -29.80 -14.62 12.69
CA LEU A 15 -30.27 -13.34 12.14
C LEU A 15 -31.81 -13.20 12.19
N THR A 16 -32.54 -14.28 12.48
CA THR A 16 -34.01 -14.28 12.58
C THR A 16 -34.51 -14.05 14.00
N ALA A 17 -33.60 -14.05 14.99
CA ALA A 17 -33.96 -13.91 16.38
C ALA A 17 -34.53 -12.52 16.71
N SER A 18 -35.53 -12.46 17.61
CA SER A 18 -36.28 -11.24 17.93
C SER A 18 -35.42 -10.13 18.54
N ASN A 19 -34.37 -10.50 19.28
CA ASN A 19 -33.37 -9.58 19.82
C ASN A 19 -32.55 -8.87 18.73
N PHE A 20 -32.23 -9.55 17.63
CA PHE A 20 -31.53 -8.99 16.48
C PHE A 20 -32.39 -7.93 15.77
N GLN A 21 -33.68 -8.24 15.56
CA GLN A 21 -34.63 -7.29 14.94
C GLN A 21 -34.91 -6.07 15.83
N ALA A 22 -34.92 -6.23 17.16
CA ALA A 22 -35.09 -5.12 18.09
C ALA A 22 -33.89 -4.17 18.11
N ASN A 23 -32.65 -4.70 18.08
CA ASN A 23 -31.44 -3.87 18.01
C ASN A 23 -31.42 -3.01 16.74
N ARG A 24 -31.85 -3.57 15.60
CA ARG A 24 -31.97 -2.84 14.33
C ARG A 24 -32.82 -1.58 14.44
N GLN A 25 -33.94 -1.62 15.17
CA GLN A 25 -34.79 -0.44 15.37
C GLN A 25 -34.16 0.57 16.35
N ALA A 26 -33.37 0.12 17.32
CA ALA A 26 -32.77 0.97 18.34
C ALA A 26 -31.60 1.84 17.83
N TRP A 27 -30.96 1.45 16.73
CA TRP A 27 -29.83 2.20 16.14
C TRP A 27 -30.26 3.34 15.22
N GLU A 28 -31.46 3.28 14.64
CA GLU A 28 -31.96 4.29 13.70
C GLU A 28 -31.92 5.72 14.28
N PRO A 29 -32.40 5.98 15.52
CA PRO A 29 -32.34 7.32 16.10
C PRO A 29 -30.91 7.80 16.36
N VAL A 30 -29.99 6.89 16.72
CA VAL A 30 -28.58 7.21 17.02
C VAL A 30 -27.85 7.66 15.76
N LEU A 31 -28.09 6.98 14.62
CA LEU A 31 -27.49 7.34 13.34
C LEU A 31 -28.05 8.66 12.80
N GLN A 32 -29.35 8.91 12.97
CA GLN A 32 -29.97 10.19 12.58
C GLN A 32 -29.44 11.37 13.40
N GLU A 33 -29.24 11.17 14.71
CA GLU A 33 -28.63 12.18 15.59
C GLU A 33 -27.17 12.45 15.21
N PHE A 34 -26.41 11.41 14.84
CA PHE A 34 -25.06 11.57 14.29
C PHE A 34 -25.04 12.37 12.99
N ASP A 35 -25.89 12.05 12.02
CA ASP A 35 -26.01 12.81 10.76
C ASP A 35 -26.42 14.27 10.99
N SER A 36 -27.23 14.55 12.03
CA SER A 36 -27.61 15.91 12.42
C SER A 36 -26.42 16.67 13.00
N TYR A 37 -25.73 16.10 13.99
CA TYR A 37 -24.58 16.76 14.60
C TYR A 37 -23.45 16.96 13.60
N LEU A 38 -23.21 16.00 12.69
CA LEU A 38 -22.19 16.14 11.64
C LEU A 38 -22.41 17.40 10.79
N LYS A 39 -23.68 17.76 10.53
CA LYS A 39 -24.05 18.99 9.83
C LYS A 39 -23.74 20.22 10.68
N ASP A 40 -24.01 20.18 11.98
CA ASP A 40 -23.76 21.30 12.89
C ASP A 40 -22.27 21.57 13.15
N VAL A 41 -21.42 20.52 13.20
CA VAL A 41 -19.96 20.68 13.37
C VAL A 41 -19.25 21.03 12.06
N SER A 42 -19.91 20.86 10.90
CA SER A 42 -19.33 21.19 9.59
C SER A 42 -19.24 22.70 9.29
N SER A 43 -19.83 23.55 10.15
CA SER A 43 -19.64 25.00 10.11
C SER A 43 -18.73 25.47 11.25
N GLU A 44 -17.41 25.38 11.07
CA GLU A 44 -16.46 26.07 11.96
C GLU A 44 -16.43 27.58 11.64
N GLY A 45 -16.50 28.44 12.68
CA GLY A 45 -16.38 29.89 12.54
C GLY A 45 -16.86 30.80 13.69
N ASP A 46 -17.29 30.27 14.84
CA ASP A 46 -17.84 31.12 15.93
C ASP A 46 -16.80 31.59 16.96
N GLU A 47 -17.14 32.63 17.72
CA GLU A 47 -16.28 33.23 18.75
C GLU A 47 -15.91 32.24 19.88
N ALA A 48 -16.79 31.26 20.15
CA ALA A 48 -16.60 30.27 21.20
C ALA A 48 -15.51 29.25 20.85
N SER A 49 -15.40 28.86 19.58
CA SER A 49 -14.32 27.99 19.08
C SER A 49 -12.94 28.66 19.18
N THR A 50 -12.86 29.95 18.85
CA THR A 50 -11.63 30.74 18.92
C THR A 50 -11.10 30.89 20.36
N LEU A 51 -11.98 31.11 21.34
CA LEU A 51 -11.61 31.26 22.75
C LEU A 51 -11.10 29.94 23.38
N ARG A 52 -11.60 28.78 22.92
CA ARG A 52 -11.15 27.45 23.37
C ARG A 52 -9.73 27.12 22.90
N HIS A 53 -9.30 27.64 21.76
CA HIS A 53 -7.94 27.39 21.24
C HIS A 53 -6.87 28.19 21.97
N GLN A 54 -7.21 29.35 22.56
CA GLN A 54 -6.25 30.23 23.22
C GLN A 54 -5.86 29.75 24.64
N THR A 55 -6.67 28.91 25.29
CA THR A 55 -6.53 28.55 26.72
C THR A 55 -5.68 27.29 26.99
N ARG A 56 -5.25 26.53 25.98
CA ARG A 56 -4.72 25.15 26.15
C ARG A 56 -3.19 24.98 26.25
N HIS A 57 -2.40 26.04 26.39
CA HIS A 57 -0.93 25.99 26.65
C HIS A 57 -0.14 24.85 25.95
N GLN A 58 -0.26 24.74 24.62
CA GLN A 58 0.48 23.75 23.83
C GLN A 58 1.88 24.25 23.46
N LEU A 59 2.86 23.34 23.33
CA LEU A 59 4.18 23.63 22.74
C LEU A 59 4.00 24.44 21.45
N LEU A 60 4.75 25.53 21.29
CA LEU A 60 4.56 26.48 20.19
C LEU A 60 4.71 25.75 18.84
N ARG A 61 3.68 25.80 17.99
CA ARG A 61 3.63 25.13 16.65
C ARG A 61 4.89 25.36 15.80
N LYS A 62 5.59 26.49 16.01
CA LYS A 62 6.90 26.83 15.40
C LYS A 62 7.98 25.76 15.61
N SER A 63 8.01 25.07 16.75
CA SER A 63 9.00 24.03 17.04
C SER A 63 8.74 22.75 16.25
N LEU A 64 7.48 22.45 15.89
CA LEU A 64 7.13 21.24 15.12
C LEU A 64 7.55 21.34 13.66
N PHE A 65 7.36 22.48 13.00
CA PHE A 65 7.81 22.67 11.60
C PHE A 65 9.34 22.56 11.49
N ALA A 66 10.08 23.23 12.39
CA ALA A 66 11.53 23.16 12.44
C ALA A 66 12.04 21.72 12.66
N ILE A 67 11.44 20.96 13.59
CA ILE A 67 11.81 19.56 13.84
C ILE A 67 11.47 18.67 12.64
N ARG A 68 10.36 18.91 11.95
CA ARG A 68 9.97 18.13 10.75
C ARG A 68 10.93 18.37 9.59
N SER A 69 11.25 19.64 9.30
CA SER A 69 12.23 19.99 8.27
C SER A 69 13.62 19.42 8.61
N GLN A 70 14.06 19.50 9.87
CA GLN A 70 15.31 18.87 10.34
C GLN A 70 15.32 17.34 10.16
N GLN A 71 14.17 16.68 10.26
CA GLN A 71 14.01 15.24 10.00
C GLN A 71 13.86 14.90 8.51
N GLY A 72 14.06 15.86 7.60
CA GLY A 72 13.89 15.68 6.17
C GLY A 72 12.44 15.44 5.75
N LYS A 73 11.46 15.88 6.56
CA LYS A 73 10.03 15.80 6.23
C LYS A 73 9.58 17.15 5.66
N PRO A 74 9.43 17.27 4.34
CA PRO A 74 9.12 18.54 3.68
C PRO A 74 7.77 19.10 4.12
N SER A 75 7.69 20.43 4.12
CA SER A 75 6.53 21.23 4.53
C SER A 75 6.27 22.34 3.51
N CYS A 76 5.01 22.51 3.11
CA CYS A 76 4.59 23.60 2.25
C CYS A 76 3.44 24.37 2.89
N ALA A 77 3.51 25.70 2.84
CA ALA A 77 2.44 26.59 3.25
C ALA A 77 1.77 27.21 2.02
N ILE A 78 0.45 27.10 1.96
CA ILE A 78 -0.40 27.83 1.01
C ILE A 78 -1.13 28.92 1.78
N VAL A 79 -0.94 30.17 1.40
CA VAL A 79 -1.55 31.33 2.06
C VAL A 79 -2.69 31.85 1.20
N PHE A 80 -3.91 31.43 1.55
CA PHE A 80 -5.15 31.90 0.89
C PHE A 80 -5.58 33.30 1.37
N GLY A 81 -5.16 33.73 2.56
CA GLY A 81 -5.63 34.97 3.17
C GLY A 81 -4.69 35.49 4.26
N SER A 82 -5.26 35.89 5.41
CA SER A 82 -4.50 36.54 6.48
C SER A 82 -3.68 35.56 7.32
N SER A 83 -2.40 35.87 7.54
CA SER A 83 -1.49 35.15 8.44
C SER A 83 -0.65 36.12 9.27
N THR A 84 -1.13 36.45 10.46
CA THR A 84 -0.63 37.61 11.23
C THR A 84 0.02 37.20 12.55
N ALA A 85 0.94 38.02 13.05
CA ALA A 85 1.67 37.80 14.30
C ALA A 85 2.31 36.40 14.35
N GLY A 86 1.92 35.55 15.29
CA GLY A 86 2.42 34.18 15.39
C GLY A 86 2.10 33.31 14.15
N GLY A 87 1.02 33.62 13.43
CA GLY A 87 0.63 32.96 12.19
C GLY A 87 1.66 33.11 11.08
N ALA A 88 2.33 34.26 11.02
CA ALA A 88 3.33 34.55 9.98
C ALA A 88 4.53 33.59 10.01
N TYR A 89 4.77 32.89 11.13
CA TYR A 89 5.79 31.85 11.21
C TYR A 89 5.44 30.56 10.46
N HIS A 90 4.17 30.32 10.11
CA HIS A 90 3.77 29.16 9.32
C HIS A 90 4.40 29.18 7.92
N PRO A 91 4.19 30.22 7.08
CA PRO A 91 4.92 30.33 5.83
C PRO A 91 6.43 30.51 6.06
N ALA A 92 6.86 31.31 7.04
CA ALA A 92 8.29 31.60 7.24
C ALA A 92 9.15 30.41 7.69
N LEU A 93 8.54 29.35 8.23
CA LEU A 93 9.24 28.12 8.64
C LEU A 93 8.91 26.92 7.74
N SER A 94 8.17 27.12 6.66
CA SER A 94 7.90 26.08 5.67
C SER A 94 9.04 25.99 4.66
N ASP A 95 9.27 24.80 4.11
CA ASP A 95 10.31 24.59 3.10
C ASP A 95 9.92 25.16 1.72
N TYR A 96 8.63 25.39 1.51
CA TYR A 96 8.07 26.00 0.30
C TYR A 96 6.79 26.76 0.57
N THR A 97 6.56 27.85 -0.14
CA THR A 97 5.45 28.77 0.13
C THR A 97 4.77 29.27 -1.13
N ILE A 98 3.43 29.30 -1.11
CA ILE A 98 2.59 29.73 -2.21
C ILE A 98 1.60 30.76 -1.69
N PHE A 99 1.56 31.94 -2.30
CA PHE A 99 0.72 33.06 -1.87
C PHE A 99 -0.30 33.40 -2.95
N VAL A 100 -1.58 33.52 -2.59
CA VAL A 100 -2.63 33.96 -3.52
C VAL A 100 -2.56 35.48 -3.71
N GLU A 101 -2.48 35.90 -4.97
CA GLU A 101 -2.38 37.30 -5.37
C GLU A 101 -3.59 38.10 -4.90
N ASN A 102 -3.34 39.30 -4.36
CA ASN A 102 -4.37 40.22 -3.84
C ASN A 102 -5.26 39.64 -2.71
N GLN A 103 -4.86 38.53 -2.08
CA GLN A 103 -5.58 37.92 -0.95
C GLN A 103 -4.65 37.59 0.21
N ALA A 104 -3.47 37.01 -0.09
CA ALA A 104 -2.50 36.63 0.93
C ALA A 104 -1.89 37.84 1.63
N GLN A 105 -1.97 37.88 2.96
CA GLN A 105 -1.47 38.99 3.78
C GLN A 105 -0.71 38.44 4.98
N VAL A 106 0.62 38.62 5.01
CA VAL A 106 1.50 38.02 6.02
C VAL A 106 2.39 39.06 6.69
N PHE A 107 2.29 39.17 8.01
CA PHE A 107 3.13 40.12 8.76
C PHE A 107 3.15 39.80 10.26
N LEU A 108 4.27 40.11 10.93
CA LEU A 108 4.36 39.99 12.39
C LEU A 108 3.55 41.07 13.12
N GLY A 109 3.50 42.27 12.57
CA GLY A 109 2.68 43.38 13.06
C GLY A 109 1.80 43.88 11.94
N GLY A 110 0.48 43.85 12.14
CA GLY A 110 -0.45 44.30 11.10
C GLY A 110 -0.56 45.81 10.98
N PRO A 111 -1.29 46.30 9.95
CA PRO A 111 -1.46 47.73 9.70
C PRO A 111 -1.88 48.56 10.93
N PRO A 112 -2.80 48.09 11.80
CA PRO A 112 -3.14 48.83 13.01
C PRO A 112 -1.96 48.99 13.98
N LEU A 113 -1.09 47.99 14.07
CA LEU A 113 0.08 48.00 14.95
C LEU A 113 1.17 48.92 14.40
N VAL A 114 1.39 48.91 13.09
CA VAL A 114 2.30 49.86 12.41
C VAL A 114 1.83 51.28 12.64
N LYS A 115 0.56 51.58 12.37
CA LYS A 115 -0.02 52.91 12.61
C LYS A 115 0.10 53.35 14.07
N MET A 116 -0.16 52.46 15.02
CA MET A 116 -0.03 52.79 16.43
C MET A 116 1.43 53.06 16.84
N ALA A 117 2.39 52.30 16.31
CA ALA A 117 3.79 52.40 16.70
C ALA A 117 4.55 53.53 15.98
N THR A 118 4.25 53.78 14.71
CA THR A 118 5.02 54.69 13.85
C THR A 118 4.19 55.86 13.29
N SER A 119 2.88 55.88 13.53
CA SER A 119 1.91 56.82 12.89
C SER A 119 1.78 56.67 11.36
N GLU A 120 2.48 55.71 10.75
CA GLU A 120 2.39 55.43 9.32
C GLU A 120 1.10 54.68 8.98
N VAL A 121 0.42 55.11 7.91
CA VAL A 121 -0.78 54.42 7.42
C VAL A 121 -0.38 53.62 6.19
N VAL A 122 -0.39 52.30 6.33
CA VAL A 122 -0.05 51.33 5.28
C VAL A 122 -1.21 50.35 5.10
N THR A 123 -1.49 49.88 3.89
CA THR A 123 -2.48 48.83 3.66
C THR A 123 -1.90 47.44 3.94
N ALA A 124 -2.76 46.43 4.11
CA ALA A 124 -2.29 45.07 4.34
C ALA A 124 -1.54 44.47 3.13
N GLU A 125 -1.93 44.84 1.91
CA GLU A 125 -1.24 44.42 0.67
C GLU A 125 0.13 45.08 0.54
N GLU A 126 0.23 46.38 0.86
CA GLU A 126 1.53 47.10 0.86
C GLU A 126 2.47 46.60 1.95
N LEU A 127 1.93 46.20 3.11
CA LEU A 127 2.73 45.76 4.25
C LEU A 127 3.22 44.31 4.12
N GLY A 128 2.41 43.42 3.55
CA GLY A 128 2.71 41.98 3.51
C GLY A 128 1.88 41.21 2.49
N GLY A 129 1.55 41.82 1.36
CA GLY A 129 0.86 41.17 0.26
C GLY A 129 1.72 40.14 -0.48
N ALA A 130 1.09 39.30 -1.31
CA ALA A 130 1.75 38.27 -2.11
C ALA A 130 2.91 38.84 -2.96
N LYS A 131 2.69 40.01 -3.59
CA LYS A 131 3.67 40.67 -4.46
C LYS A 131 4.92 41.07 -3.68
N ILE A 132 4.74 41.76 -2.56
CA ILE A 132 5.84 42.18 -1.68
C ILE A 132 6.64 40.97 -1.20
N HIS A 133 5.95 39.88 -0.84
CA HIS A 133 6.65 38.69 -0.37
C HIS A 133 7.42 37.95 -1.46
N ALA A 134 6.90 37.90 -2.69
CA ALA A 134 7.55 37.25 -3.80
C ALA A 134 8.69 38.08 -4.43
N SER A 135 8.52 39.41 -4.53
CA SER A 135 9.48 40.27 -5.21
C SER A 135 10.54 40.88 -4.30
N THR A 136 10.19 41.13 -3.03
CA THR A 136 11.01 41.97 -2.14
C THR A 136 11.58 41.19 -0.97
N THR A 137 10.72 40.52 -0.18
CA THR A 137 11.19 39.87 1.06
C THR A 137 11.69 38.44 0.84
N GLY A 138 11.29 37.79 -0.26
CA GLY A 138 11.59 36.39 -0.54
C GLY A 138 10.81 35.37 0.31
N LEU A 139 9.77 35.81 1.03
CA LEU A 139 8.93 34.92 1.85
C LEU A 139 7.95 34.08 1.02
N ALA A 140 7.63 34.49 -0.21
CA ALA A 140 6.78 33.73 -1.13
C ALA A 140 7.62 33.16 -2.27
N ASP A 141 7.68 31.83 -2.39
CA ASP A 141 8.40 31.14 -3.47
C ASP A 141 7.60 31.12 -4.78
N GLN A 142 6.27 31.21 -4.67
CA GLN A 142 5.31 31.26 -5.77
C GLN A 142 4.16 32.21 -5.48
N ILE A 143 3.68 32.87 -6.53
CA ILE A 143 2.39 33.55 -6.54
C ILE A 143 1.39 32.69 -7.30
N ALA A 144 0.19 32.57 -6.76
CA ALA A 144 -0.96 31.95 -7.40
C ALA A 144 -2.04 33.00 -7.70
N MET A 145 -2.77 32.83 -8.79
CA MET A 145 -3.82 33.79 -9.19
C MET A 145 -5.08 33.67 -8.33
N ASP A 146 -5.39 32.45 -7.88
CA ASP A 146 -6.52 32.11 -7.02
C ASP A 146 -6.21 30.86 -6.17
N GLU A 147 -7.19 30.42 -5.37
CA GLU A 147 -7.04 29.25 -4.50
C GLU A 147 -6.84 27.94 -5.28
N PHE A 148 -7.45 27.80 -6.46
CA PHE A 148 -7.32 26.59 -7.30
C PHE A 148 -5.92 26.48 -7.90
N ASP A 149 -5.40 27.57 -8.44
CA ASP A 149 -4.03 27.67 -8.94
C ASP A 149 -3.01 27.41 -7.81
N ALA A 150 -3.29 27.91 -6.60
CA ALA A 150 -2.44 27.67 -5.45
C ALA A 150 -2.38 26.18 -5.05
N ILE A 151 -3.52 25.48 -5.07
CA ILE A 151 -3.57 24.03 -4.85
C ILE A 151 -2.85 23.27 -5.98
N GLN A 152 -3.03 23.68 -7.24
CA GLN A 152 -2.33 23.08 -8.37
C GLN A 152 -0.81 23.19 -8.21
N LYS A 153 -0.30 24.39 -7.93
CA LYS A 153 1.14 24.64 -7.69
C LYS A 153 1.66 23.82 -6.50
N ALA A 154 0.87 23.67 -5.45
CA ALA A 154 1.24 22.83 -4.32
C ALA A 154 1.38 21.35 -4.72
N ARG A 155 0.46 20.83 -5.54
CA ARG A 155 0.56 19.47 -6.09
C ARG A 155 1.77 19.28 -6.99
N GLU A 156 2.06 20.26 -7.84
CA GLU A 156 3.24 20.28 -8.70
C GLU A 156 4.53 20.24 -7.86
N TRP A 157 4.61 21.05 -6.80
CA TRP A 157 5.73 20.99 -5.85
C TRP A 157 5.82 19.63 -5.15
N VAL A 158 4.71 19.08 -4.64
CA VAL A 158 4.70 17.74 -4.02
C VAL A 158 5.22 16.67 -4.98
N ALA A 159 4.91 16.77 -6.28
CA ALA A 159 5.42 15.84 -7.29
C ALA A 159 6.94 15.91 -7.50
N THR A 160 7.59 17.01 -7.10
CA THR A 160 9.06 17.14 -7.12
C THR A 160 9.74 16.51 -5.90
N LEU A 161 8.99 16.24 -4.82
CA LEU A 161 9.53 15.66 -3.60
C LEU A 161 9.93 14.21 -3.86
N ARG A 162 11.08 13.80 -3.31
CA ARG A 162 11.48 12.39 -3.36
C ARG A 162 10.43 11.56 -2.62
N THR A 163 9.82 10.60 -3.33
CA THR A 163 9.04 9.55 -2.70
C THR A 163 9.99 8.80 -1.75
N PRO A 164 9.64 8.61 -0.47
CA PRO A 164 10.36 7.65 0.35
C PRO A 164 10.35 6.32 -0.41
N GLU A 165 11.51 5.67 -0.54
CA GLU A 165 11.55 4.25 -0.87
C GLU A 165 10.51 3.54 0.01
N PRO A 166 9.70 2.60 -0.51
CA PRO A 166 8.72 1.83 0.26
C PRO A 166 9.44 1.03 1.34
N SER A 167 9.80 1.72 2.41
CA SER A 167 10.64 1.25 3.49
C SER A 167 9.70 0.77 4.56
N ARG A 168 9.70 -0.56 4.74
CA ARG A 168 8.80 -1.37 5.56
C ARG A 168 7.41 -1.56 4.93
N LEU A 169 7.36 -2.38 3.88
CA LEU A 169 6.20 -3.29 3.77
C LEU A 169 6.06 -3.98 5.12
N LEU A 170 4.89 -3.84 5.74
CA LEU A 170 4.54 -4.56 6.96
C LEU A 170 4.87 -6.04 6.74
N PRO A 171 5.59 -6.70 7.67
CA PRO A 171 5.95 -8.10 7.49
C PRO A 171 4.67 -8.92 7.33
N ASN A 172 4.55 -9.60 6.19
CA ASN A 172 3.40 -10.41 5.75
C ASN A 172 2.16 -9.59 5.39
N THR A 173 2.19 -8.91 4.23
CA THR A 173 0.97 -8.58 3.50
C THR A 173 0.53 -9.81 2.70
N SER A 174 -0.50 -10.52 3.16
CA SER A 174 -1.21 -11.50 2.32
C SER A 174 -2.16 -10.77 1.38
N ASP A 175 -2.60 -11.43 0.30
CA ASP A 175 -3.68 -10.86 -0.51
C ASP A 175 -4.92 -10.69 0.37
N PRO A 176 -5.56 -9.52 0.34
CA PRO A 176 -6.73 -9.26 1.15
C PRO A 176 -7.89 -10.15 0.70
N VAL A 177 -8.54 -10.80 1.67
CA VAL A 177 -9.72 -11.65 1.40
C VAL A 177 -10.91 -11.05 2.13
N PRO A 178 -12.09 -10.89 1.49
CA PRO A 178 -13.26 -10.36 2.18
C PRO A 178 -13.70 -11.28 3.35
N PRO A 179 -14.23 -10.73 4.45
CA PRO A 179 -14.86 -11.52 5.51
C PRO A 179 -16.05 -12.33 4.98
N ARG A 180 -16.35 -13.46 5.62
CA ARG A 180 -17.47 -14.35 5.22
C ARG A 180 -18.85 -13.82 5.61
N TYR A 181 -18.90 -12.84 6.49
CA TYR A 181 -20.11 -12.28 7.09
C TYR A 181 -20.20 -10.79 6.78
N SER A 182 -21.42 -10.26 6.61
CA SER A 182 -21.62 -8.86 6.24
C SER A 182 -21.15 -7.93 7.36
N ILE A 183 -20.55 -6.81 6.97
CA ILE A 183 -20.16 -5.75 7.91
C ILE A 183 -21.39 -5.09 8.56
N ASP A 184 -22.54 -5.07 7.89
CA ASP A 184 -23.78 -4.45 8.38
C ASP A 184 -24.31 -5.14 9.64
N ASP A 185 -23.98 -6.41 9.80
CA ASP A 185 -24.33 -7.18 10.99
C ASP A 185 -23.77 -6.56 12.27
N LEU A 186 -22.70 -5.77 12.19
CA LEU A 186 -22.16 -5.05 13.36
C LEU A 186 -23.20 -4.15 14.02
N LEU A 187 -24.02 -3.45 13.23
CA LEU A 187 -25.09 -2.60 13.75
C LEU A 187 -26.14 -3.42 14.53
N TYR A 188 -26.28 -4.71 14.22
CA TYR A 188 -27.27 -5.57 14.86
C TYR A 188 -26.69 -6.34 16.06
N LEU A 189 -25.38 -6.61 16.04
CA LEU A 189 -24.64 -7.24 17.14
C LEU A 189 -24.40 -6.28 18.30
N LEU A 190 -24.22 -4.99 18.01
CA LEU A 190 -23.91 -3.99 19.02
C LEU A 190 -25.17 -3.53 19.74
N ASN A 191 -25.14 -3.56 21.07
CA ASN A 191 -26.19 -2.97 21.88
C ASN A 191 -25.90 -1.49 22.13
N THR A 192 -26.90 -0.63 21.96
CA THR A 192 -26.79 0.78 22.35
C THR A 192 -26.61 0.93 23.87
N ASP A 193 -27.05 -0.06 24.65
CA ASP A 193 -26.73 -0.17 26.07
C ASP A 193 -25.37 -0.86 26.29
N ILE A 194 -24.34 -0.05 26.51
CA ILE A 194 -22.94 -0.46 26.75
C ILE A 194 -22.75 -1.35 27.99
N ARG A 195 -23.76 -1.50 28.85
CA ARG A 195 -23.71 -2.36 30.04
C ARG A 195 -23.94 -3.82 29.70
N LYS A 196 -24.55 -4.11 28.55
CA LYS A 196 -24.79 -5.49 28.11
C LYS A 196 -23.52 -6.06 27.47
N PRO A 197 -23.09 -7.27 27.86
CA PRO A 197 -21.94 -7.91 27.24
C PRO A 197 -22.25 -8.19 25.77
N PHE A 198 -21.21 -8.13 24.95
CA PHE A 198 -21.30 -8.33 23.52
C PHE A 198 -20.20 -9.30 23.09
N ASP A 199 -20.54 -10.22 22.19
CA ASP A 199 -19.57 -11.23 21.73
C ASP A 199 -18.62 -10.60 20.72
N MET A 200 -17.43 -10.25 21.19
CA MET A 200 -16.39 -9.68 20.32
C MET A 200 -15.93 -10.62 19.23
N ARG A 201 -16.12 -11.94 19.36
CA ARG A 201 -15.80 -12.88 18.30
C ARG A 201 -16.67 -12.61 17.08
N GLU A 202 -17.97 -12.41 17.27
CA GLU A 202 -18.92 -12.13 16.18
C GLU A 202 -18.63 -10.80 15.49
N VAL A 203 -18.13 -9.81 16.23
CA VAL A 203 -17.62 -8.55 15.67
C VAL A 203 -16.39 -8.80 14.80
N LEU A 204 -15.39 -9.51 15.33
CA LEU A 204 -14.15 -9.76 14.59
C LEU A 204 -14.35 -10.59 13.33
N LEU A 205 -15.29 -11.55 13.32
CA LEU A 205 -15.62 -12.34 12.12
C LEU A 205 -16.03 -11.50 10.91
N ARG A 206 -16.50 -10.26 11.13
CA ARG A 206 -16.93 -9.31 10.09
C ARG A 206 -15.87 -8.29 9.70
N LEU A 207 -14.75 -8.29 10.43
CA LEU A 207 -13.64 -7.37 10.21
C LEU A 207 -12.42 -8.06 9.60
N VAL A 208 -12.16 -9.33 9.97
CA VAL A 208 -10.95 -10.07 9.59
C VAL A 208 -11.12 -10.85 8.29
N ASP A 209 -10.02 -10.97 7.53
CA ASP A 209 -9.96 -11.60 6.23
C ASP A 209 -10.40 -13.08 6.29
N ASP A 210 -11.29 -13.47 5.36
CA ASP A 210 -11.92 -14.81 5.28
C ASP A 210 -12.55 -15.29 6.61
N SER A 211 -12.83 -14.38 7.54
CA SER A 211 -13.26 -14.68 8.92
C SER A 211 -12.33 -15.67 9.64
N ARG A 212 -11.02 -15.62 9.34
CA ARG A 212 -9.99 -16.46 9.94
C ARG A 212 -9.30 -15.76 11.10
N MET A 213 -9.17 -16.46 12.22
CA MET A 213 -8.43 -15.94 13.37
C MET A 213 -7.80 -17.07 14.18
N ALA A 214 -6.57 -16.86 14.65
CA ALA A 214 -5.89 -17.76 15.58
C ALA A 214 -6.06 -17.22 16.99
N ILE A 215 -7.01 -17.79 17.73
CA ILE A 215 -7.32 -17.36 19.10
C ILE A 215 -6.21 -17.81 20.05
N PHE A 216 -5.56 -16.84 20.69
CA PHE A 216 -4.58 -17.08 21.73
C PHE A 216 -5.27 -17.34 23.08
N LYS A 217 -4.95 -18.47 23.72
CA LYS A 217 -5.49 -18.88 25.04
C LYS A 217 -7.03 -18.79 25.11
N PRO A 218 -7.77 -19.55 24.29
CA PRO A 218 -9.25 -19.48 24.26
C PRO A 218 -9.90 -19.81 25.61
N SER A 219 -9.30 -20.68 26.43
CA SER A 219 -9.86 -21.13 27.71
C SER A 219 -9.31 -20.42 28.96
N TYR A 220 -8.43 -19.41 28.81
CA TYR A 220 -7.83 -18.68 29.92
C TYR A 220 -8.10 -17.18 29.75
N GLY A 221 -8.48 -16.49 30.83
CA GLY A 221 -8.87 -15.07 30.77
C GLY A 221 -9.96 -14.82 29.72
N THR A 222 -11.07 -15.54 29.81
CA THR A 222 -12.11 -15.62 28.76
C THR A 222 -12.84 -14.31 28.53
N ASN A 223 -12.82 -13.39 29.50
CA ASN A 223 -13.43 -12.07 29.39
C ASN A 223 -12.66 -11.13 28.43
N MET A 224 -11.49 -11.56 27.94
CA MET A 224 -10.72 -10.86 26.92
C MET A 224 -10.32 -11.82 25.80
N LEU A 225 -10.74 -11.48 24.58
CA LEU A 225 -10.38 -12.17 23.35
C LEU A 225 -9.05 -11.61 22.83
N THR A 226 -8.08 -12.48 22.60
CA THR A 226 -6.80 -12.12 21.98
C THR A 226 -6.58 -13.03 20.78
N ALA A 227 -6.37 -12.48 19.60
CA ALA A 227 -6.25 -13.28 18.38
C ALA A 227 -5.33 -12.63 17.36
N TRP A 228 -4.59 -13.45 16.60
CA TRP A 228 -3.95 -13.01 15.37
C TRP A 228 -4.91 -13.21 14.21
N ALA A 229 -4.99 -12.22 13.32
CA ALA A 229 -5.76 -12.31 12.09
C ALA A 229 -5.17 -11.37 11.04
N ASP A 230 -5.63 -11.48 9.80
CA ASP A 230 -5.30 -10.54 8.73
C ASP A 230 -6.49 -9.59 8.52
N ILE A 231 -6.22 -8.29 8.30
CA ILE A 231 -7.22 -7.27 7.97
C ILE A 231 -6.69 -6.49 6.78
N LEU A 232 -7.38 -6.57 5.63
CA LEU A 232 -6.94 -5.96 4.37
C LEU A 232 -5.53 -6.43 3.99
N GLY A 233 -5.27 -7.72 4.19
CA GLY A 233 -3.96 -8.31 3.95
C GLY A 233 -2.91 -8.02 5.03
N PHE A 234 -3.17 -7.11 5.98
CA PHE A 234 -2.23 -6.77 7.03
C PHE A 234 -2.39 -7.65 8.26
N ARG A 235 -1.28 -8.25 8.72
CA ARG A 235 -1.24 -8.99 9.98
C ARG A 235 -1.54 -8.08 11.18
N ALA A 236 -2.57 -8.42 11.94
CA ALA A 236 -3.01 -7.71 13.13
C ALA A 236 -2.99 -8.61 14.39
N GLY A 237 -2.48 -8.05 15.49
CA GLY A 237 -2.67 -8.58 16.84
C GLY A 237 -3.87 -7.90 17.49
N ILE A 238 -4.96 -8.64 17.66
CA ILE A 238 -6.24 -8.10 18.15
C ILE A 238 -6.39 -8.40 19.64
N VAL A 239 -6.69 -7.37 20.44
CA VAL A 239 -7.05 -7.48 21.86
C VAL A 239 -8.42 -6.85 22.05
N ALA A 240 -9.40 -7.66 22.45
CA ALA A 240 -10.81 -7.29 22.46
C ALA A 240 -11.48 -7.69 23.77
N ASN A 241 -12.13 -6.74 24.44
CA ASN A 241 -12.83 -7.00 25.69
C ASN A 241 -14.22 -7.58 25.41
N GLN A 242 -14.52 -8.75 25.96
CA GLN A 242 -15.87 -9.35 25.88
C GLN A 242 -16.80 -8.84 26.98
N THR A 243 -16.22 -8.39 28.09
CA THR A 243 -16.96 -7.79 29.20
C THR A 243 -16.27 -6.51 29.68
N PRO A 244 -17.00 -5.61 30.36
CA PRO A 244 -16.43 -4.35 30.86
C PRO A 244 -15.36 -4.52 31.95
N VAL A 245 -15.18 -5.72 32.51
CA VAL A 245 -14.31 -5.98 33.67
C VAL A 245 -13.09 -6.81 33.25
N ILE A 246 -11.89 -6.35 33.65
CA ILE A 246 -10.61 -7.03 33.40
C ILE A 246 -10.12 -7.61 34.74
N HIS A 247 -9.95 -8.94 34.84
CA HIS A 247 -9.33 -9.57 36.00
C HIS A 247 -7.83 -9.82 35.75
N PRO A 248 -7.05 -10.22 36.79
CA PRO A 248 -5.61 -10.45 36.63
C PRO A 248 -5.24 -11.46 35.55
N HIS A 249 -6.08 -12.47 35.31
CA HIS A 249 -5.85 -13.47 34.27
C HIS A 249 -5.96 -12.89 32.85
N GLU A 250 -6.96 -12.04 32.60
CA GLU A 250 -7.10 -11.29 31.34
C GLU A 250 -5.91 -10.36 31.14
N ALA A 251 -5.51 -9.61 32.17
CA ALA A 251 -4.36 -8.70 32.09
C ALA A 251 -3.05 -9.44 31.77
N LEU A 252 -2.80 -10.58 32.42
CA LEU A 252 -1.62 -11.43 32.13
C LEU A 252 -1.65 -12.01 30.72
N LYS A 253 -2.83 -12.45 30.25
CA LYS A 253 -3.03 -12.93 28.88
C LYS A 253 -2.76 -11.82 27.86
N ALA A 254 -3.32 -10.64 28.08
CA ALA A 254 -3.13 -9.46 27.24
C ALA A 254 -1.65 -9.09 27.18
N ALA A 255 -0.98 -8.94 28.32
CA ALA A 255 0.43 -8.55 28.38
C ALA A 255 1.34 -9.57 27.68
N GLN A 256 1.07 -10.88 27.83
CA GLN A 256 1.80 -11.91 27.12
C GLN A 256 1.54 -11.84 25.60
N PHE A 257 0.28 -11.70 25.19
CA PHE A 257 -0.10 -11.59 23.79
C PHE A 257 0.50 -10.34 23.15
N ILE A 258 0.40 -9.18 23.82
CA ILE A 258 1.02 -7.92 23.45
C ILE A 258 2.54 -8.07 23.34
N ARG A 259 3.21 -8.85 24.19
CA ARG A 259 4.65 -9.10 24.05
C ARG A 259 4.99 -9.94 22.80
N LEU A 260 4.13 -10.89 22.45
CA LEU A 260 4.26 -11.68 21.23
C LEU A 260 3.95 -10.82 19.99
N CYS A 261 2.94 -9.96 20.08
CA CYS A 261 2.55 -9.02 19.03
C CYS A 261 3.47 -7.81 18.95
N ASN A 262 4.15 -7.33 19.98
CA ASN A 262 5.08 -6.18 19.90
C ASN A 262 6.40 -6.53 19.21
N GLN A 263 6.50 -7.74 18.69
CA GLN A 263 7.39 -8.04 17.58
C GLN A 263 6.86 -7.43 16.25
N ASP A 264 5.60 -6.93 16.21
CA ASP A 264 4.80 -6.20 15.19
C ASP A 264 3.39 -5.64 15.70
N ILE A 265 3.32 -4.37 16.18
CA ILE A 265 2.20 -3.36 16.37
C ILE A 265 0.73 -3.77 16.77
N ILE A 266 0.04 -2.94 17.60
CA ILE A 266 -1.29 -3.17 18.23
C ILE A 266 -2.27 -1.97 18.15
N LEU A 267 -3.60 -2.23 18.10
CA LEU A 267 -4.74 -1.29 18.26
C LEU A 267 -5.81 -1.82 19.26
N GLY A 268 -6.50 -0.94 20.01
CA GLY A 268 -7.61 -1.28 20.94
C GLY A 268 -8.26 -0.06 21.66
N ALA A 269 -9.43 -0.24 22.29
CA ALA A 269 -10.28 0.83 22.91
C ALA A 269 -10.74 0.52 24.37
N SER A 270 -11.14 1.54 25.18
CA SER A 270 -11.14 1.38 26.66
C SER A 270 -11.69 2.48 27.62
N TYR A 271 -11.86 2.14 28.92
CA TYR A 271 -12.36 2.96 30.05
C TYR A 271 -11.46 2.94 31.31
N GLY A 272 -11.34 4.05 32.05
CA GLY A 272 -10.68 4.10 33.38
C GLY A 272 -9.22 3.59 33.40
N ALA A 273 -8.81 2.82 34.41
CA ALA A 273 -7.50 2.14 34.39
C ALA A 273 -7.37 1.10 33.26
N GLY A 274 -8.51 0.59 32.78
CA GLY A 274 -8.57 -0.17 31.54
C GLY A 274 -8.02 0.63 30.36
N ASN A 275 -8.21 1.96 30.33
CA ASN A 275 -7.72 2.84 29.25
C ASN A 275 -6.21 2.78 29.09
N TYR A 276 -5.52 2.64 30.21
CA TYR A 276 -4.09 2.43 30.20
C TYR A 276 -3.72 1.01 29.74
N ALA A 277 -4.48 0.00 30.19
CA ALA A 277 -4.25 -1.40 29.82
C ALA A 277 -4.52 -1.73 28.34
N MET A 278 -5.34 -0.93 27.65
CA MET A 278 -5.81 -1.19 26.28
C MET A 278 -5.30 -0.15 25.26
N CYS A 279 -4.17 0.52 25.55
CA CYS A 279 -3.51 1.47 24.64
C CYS A 279 -4.33 2.73 24.30
N GLY A 280 -4.94 3.36 25.31
CA GLY A 280 -5.59 4.66 25.18
C GLY A 280 -4.61 5.80 24.81
N ARG A 281 -5.14 7.00 24.57
CA ARG A 281 -4.39 8.17 24.03
C ARG A 281 -3.03 8.44 24.67
N SER A 282 -2.89 8.27 25.99
CA SER A 282 -1.62 8.47 26.72
C SER A 282 -0.48 7.52 26.35
N TYR A 283 -0.78 6.41 25.65
CA TYR A 283 0.20 5.44 25.15
C TYR A 283 0.60 5.69 23.69
N CYS A 284 0.18 6.83 23.13
CA CYS A 284 0.54 7.30 21.79
C CYS A 284 0.24 6.28 20.66
N PRO A 285 -1.01 5.74 20.55
CA PRO A 285 -1.41 4.98 19.37
C PRO A 285 -1.27 5.85 18.11
N ARG A 286 -1.04 5.21 16.95
CA ARG A 286 -0.92 5.94 15.67
C ARG A 286 -2.19 6.71 15.33
N PHE A 287 -3.33 6.05 15.50
CA PHE A 287 -4.66 6.61 15.40
C PHE A 287 -5.55 5.94 16.46
N LEU A 288 -6.52 6.68 16.99
CA LEU A 288 -7.54 6.18 17.91
C LEU A 288 -8.89 6.73 17.46
N PHE A 289 -9.81 5.84 17.09
CA PHE A 289 -11.17 6.21 16.66
C PHE A 289 -12.22 5.66 17.63
N THR A 290 -13.38 6.32 17.65
CA THR A 290 -14.50 5.95 18.53
C THR A 290 -15.75 5.69 17.69
N TRP A 291 -16.49 4.61 17.96
CA TRP A 291 -17.83 4.41 17.37
C TRP A 291 -18.86 5.35 18.02
N PRO A 292 -20.02 5.64 17.40
CA PRO A 292 -20.98 6.62 17.93
C PRO A 292 -21.50 6.27 19.34
N THR A 293 -21.60 4.98 19.65
CA THR A 293 -21.99 4.47 20.98
C THR A 293 -20.83 4.40 21.98
N GLY A 294 -19.60 4.60 21.52
CA GLY A 294 -18.42 4.63 22.37
C GLY A 294 -18.56 5.71 23.45
N ARG A 295 -18.02 5.41 24.63
CA ARG A 295 -17.93 6.34 25.74
C ARG A 295 -16.50 6.38 26.26
N CYS A 296 -16.08 7.47 26.90
CA CYS A 296 -14.77 7.55 27.56
C CYS A 296 -14.83 8.47 28.79
N SER A 297 -14.45 7.94 29.96
CA SER A 297 -14.39 8.71 31.21
C SER A 297 -13.47 8.01 32.22
N VAL A 298 -13.14 8.72 33.31
CA VAL A 298 -12.34 8.16 34.43
C VAL A 298 -13.06 6.96 35.06
N MET A 299 -14.38 7.03 35.16
CA MET A 299 -15.25 5.96 35.66
C MET A 299 -16.64 6.06 35.01
N GLY A 300 -17.34 4.92 34.87
CA GLY A 300 -18.69 4.90 34.30
C GLY A 300 -19.67 5.78 35.10
N PRO A 301 -20.61 6.50 34.44
CA PRO A 301 -21.52 7.44 35.12
C PRO A 301 -22.33 6.83 36.27
N ASP A 302 -22.86 5.61 36.08
CA ASP A 302 -23.55 4.83 37.11
C ASP A 302 -22.66 4.52 38.32
N GLN A 303 -21.42 4.10 38.07
CA GLN A 303 -20.46 3.74 39.12
C GLN A 303 -20.02 4.97 39.91
N LEU A 304 -19.78 6.10 39.22
CA LEU A 304 -19.44 7.38 39.84
C LEU A 304 -20.54 7.86 40.77
N ALA A 305 -21.79 7.84 40.32
CA ALA A 305 -22.93 8.22 41.13
C ALA A 305 -23.06 7.33 42.37
N GLY A 306 -22.97 6.00 42.21
CA GLY A 306 -23.08 5.05 43.32
C GLY A 306 -21.95 5.16 44.35
N VAL A 307 -20.71 5.42 43.91
CA VAL A 307 -19.57 5.65 44.81
C VAL A 307 -19.76 6.94 45.60
N VAL A 308 -20.17 8.03 44.94
CA VAL A 308 -20.39 9.33 45.60
C VAL A 308 -21.54 9.26 46.59
N GLU A 309 -22.64 8.59 46.24
CA GLU A 309 -23.75 8.31 47.14
C GLU A 309 -23.25 7.53 48.36
N THR A 310 -22.55 6.41 48.16
CA THR A 310 -22.02 5.57 49.25
C THR A 310 -21.08 6.34 50.18
N ILE A 311 -20.14 7.12 49.62
CA ILE A 311 -19.19 7.92 50.42
C ILE A 311 -19.94 8.93 51.26
N ARG A 312 -20.89 9.68 50.67
CA ARG A 312 -21.62 10.75 51.36
C ARG A 312 -22.62 10.21 52.39
N THR A 313 -23.26 9.09 52.12
CA THR A 313 -24.11 8.40 53.10
C THR A 313 -23.31 7.84 54.27
N LYS A 314 -22.08 7.33 54.03
CA LYS A 314 -21.19 6.83 55.10
C LYS A 314 -20.46 7.95 55.86
N SER A 315 -20.25 9.11 55.26
CA SER A 315 -19.62 10.28 55.90
C SER A 315 -20.62 11.17 56.67
N ASN A 316 -21.84 10.67 56.93
CA ASN A 316 -22.88 11.29 57.77
C ASN A 316 -22.51 11.53 59.25
N GLY A 317 -21.24 11.37 59.63
CA GLY A 317 -20.70 11.97 60.84
C GLY A 317 -20.52 13.50 60.76
N GLY A 318 -20.70 14.15 59.58
CA GLY A 318 -20.46 15.60 59.45
C GLY A 318 -21.16 16.38 58.32
N SER A 319 -21.97 15.79 57.43
CA SER A 319 -22.65 16.52 56.35
C SER A 319 -24.12 16.85 56.66
N LYS A 320 -24.53 18.12 56.47
CA LYS A 320 -25.90 18.66 56.68
C LYS A 320 -26.94 18.31 55.59
N LEU A 321 -26.62 17.43 54.64
CA LEU A 321 -27.48 17.16 53.48
C LEU A 321 -28.48 16.04 53.78
N SER A 322 -29.74 16.22 53.36
CA SER A 322 -30.75 15.16 53.47
C SER A 322 -30.44 13.99 52.51
N PRO A 323 -30.92 12.76 52.79
CA PRO A 323 -30.79 11.63 51.87
C PRO A 323 -31.29 11.92 50.45
N GLU A 324 -32.36 12.71 50.33
CA GLU A 324 -32.92 13.14 49.04
C GLU A 324 -31.98 14.10 48.29
N GLN A 325 -31.32 15.02 49.00
CA GLN A 325 -30.33 15.92 48.42
C GLN A 325 -29.06 15.19 47.96
N ILE A 326 -28.61 14.18 48.71
CA ILE A 326 -27.47 13.33 48.30
C ILE A 326 -27.80 12.58 47.01
N LYS A 327 -29.01 12.01 46.92
CA LYS A 327 -29.48 11.30 45.73
C LYS A 327 -29.63 12.22 44.53
N ALA A 328 -30.17 13.43 44.72
CA ALA A 328 -30.29 14.43 43.65
C ALA A 328 -28.92 14.88 43.13
N GLN A 329 -27.93 15.11 44.00
CA GLN A 329 -26.58 15.47 43.57
C GLN A 329 -25.84 14.32 42.88
N ALA A 330 -26.03 13.08 43.33
CA ALA A 330 -25.50 11.90 42.65
C ALA A 330 -26.12 11.72 41.26
N ALA A 331 -27.42 11.98 41.11
CA ALA A 331 -28.11 11.97 39.81
C ALA A 331 -27.60 13.09 38.89
N GLN A 332 -27.38 14.30 39.41
CA GLN A 332 -26.81 15.38 38.60
C GLN A 332 -25.39 15.04 38.11
N LEU A 333 -24.53 14.53 39.01
CA LEU A 333 -23.18 14.11 38.65
C LEU A 333 -23.17 12.97 37.63
N ARG A 334 -24.15 12.06 37.70
CA ARG A 334 -24.35 11.00 36.70
C ARG A 334 -24.62 11.61 35.32
N GLU A 335 -25.54 12.56 35.22
CA GLU A 335 -25.89 13.19 33.95
C GLU A 335 -24.72 14.00 33.36
N ASP A 336 -24.00 14.75 34.20
CA ASP A 336 -22.81 15.48 33.78
C ASP A 336 -21.71 14.51 33.29
N ALA A 337 -21.44 13.44 34.05
CA ALA A 337 -20.49 12.42 33.63
C ALA A 337 -20.93 11.67 32.38
N TYR A 338 -22.23 11.46 32.18
CA TYR A 338 -22.77 10.83 30.99
C TYR A 338 -22.54 11.71 29.76
N ARG A 339 -22.92 13.00 29.83
CA ARG A 339 -22.70 13.99 28.76
C ARG A 339 -21.23 14.08 28.38
N ASP A 340 -20.36 14.24 29.37
CA ASP A 340 -18.93 14.45 29.15
C ASP A 340 -18.23 13.17 28.65
N SER A 341 -18.83 11.99 28.89
CA SER A 341 -18.33 10.70 28.40
C SER A 341 -18.74 10.35 26.98
N THR A 342 -19.62 11.13 26.34
CA THR A 342 -20.08 10.85 24.96
C THR A 342 -18.94 10.96 23.95
N SER A 343 -19.06 10.20 22.86
CA SER A 343 -18.10 10.22 21.74
C SER A 343 -17.90 11.62 21.17
N TYR A 344 -18.96 12.43 21.04
CA TYR A 344 -18.87 13.82 20.58
C TYR A 344 -18.10 14.71 21.55
N ALA A 345 -18.36 14.59 22.86
CA ALA A 345 -17.63 15.34 23.87
C ALA A 345 -16.14 14.99 23.83
N THR A 346 -15.79 13.69 23.77
CA THR A 346 -14.39 13.23 23.77
C THR A 346 -13.65 13.63 22.50
N SER A 347 -14.32 13.54 21.34
CA SER A 347 -13.75 13.91 20.04
C SER A 347 -13.52 15.43 19.93
N SER A 348 -14.45 16.26 20.45
CA SER A 348 -14.27 17.73 20.51
C SER A 348 -13.05 18.19 21.34
N MET A 349 -12.56 17.31 22.22
CA MET A 349 -11.38 17.51 23.05
C MET A 349 -10.12 16.85 22.50
N LEU A 350 -10.19 16.20 21.32
CA LEU A 350 -9.10 15.46 20.67
C LEU A 350 -8.54 14.32 21.55
N ILE A 351 -9.40 13.72 22.38
CA ILE A 351 -9.07 12.50 23.13
C ILE A 351 -8.95 11.32 22.15
N ASP A 352 -9.78 11.34 21.10
CA ASP A 352 -9.71 10.49 19.91
C ASP A 352 -9.44 11.36 18.65
N ASP A 353 -9.14 10.70 17.53
CA ASP A 353 -8.86 11.33 16.23
C ASP A 353 -10.12 11.44 15.35
N GLY A 354 -11.28 11.00 15.85
CA GLY A 354 -12.56 11.11 15.17
C GLY A 354 -13.57 10.03 15.54
N ILE A 355 -14.83 10.29 15.19
CA ILE A 355 -15.93 9.32 15.27
C ILE A 355 -16.11 8.68 13.90
N ILE A 356 -16.15 7.34 13.84
CA ILE A 356 -16.36 6.58 12.59
C ILE A 356 -17.60 5.70 12.69
N ASP A 357 -18.30 5.50 11.57
CA ASP A 357 -19.36 4.50 11.49
C ASP A 357 -18.77 3.11 11.78
N PRO A 358 -19.46 2.23 12.54
CA PRO A 358 -18.99 0.86 12.75
C PRO A 358 -18.66 0.10 11.46
N ARG A 359 -19.33 0.40 10.35
CA ARG A 359 -19.08 -0.22 9.04
C ARG A 359 -17.79 0.26 8.38
N ASP A 360 -17.40 1.51 8.62
CA ASP A 360 -16.17 2.11 8.07
C ASP A 360 -14.91 1.58 8.77
N THR A 361 -15.06 0.67 9.74
CA THR A 361 -13.95 -0.05 10.35
C THR A 361 -13.17 -0.90 9.32
N ARG A 362 -13.77 -1.23 8.17
CA ARG A 362 -13.10 -1.88 7.03
C ARG A 362 -13.64 -1.34 5.69
N ASP A 363 -12.84 -0.57 4.96
CA ASP A 363 -13.23 0.00 3.65
C ASP A 363 -12.70 -0.86 2.49
N THR A 364 -13.59 -1.57 1.77
CA THR A 364 -13.24 -2.41 0.61
C THR A 364 -14.21 -2.18 -0.54
N VAL A 365 -13.72 -2.34 -1.77
CA VAL A 365 -14.55 -2.29 -2.98
C VAL A 365 -14.61 -3.66 -3.65
N ARG A 366 -15.82 -4.10 -3.99
CA ARG A 366 -16.06 -5.34 -4.73
C ARG A 366 -16.22 -5.04 -6.22
N ILE A 367 -15.41 -5.70 -7.04
CA ILE A 367 -15.50 -5.63 -8.49
C ILE A 367 -16.25 -6.85 -9.02
N VAL A 368 -17.27 -6.63 -9.85
CA VAL A 368 -17.95 -7.69 -10.60
C VAL A 368 -17.51 -7.61 -12.06
N GLU A 369 -16.75 -8.59 -12.49
CA GLU A 369 -16.22 -8.70 -13.85
C GLU A 369 -17.30 -9.28 -14.78
N VAL A 370 -17.81 -8.46 -15.69
CA VAL A 370 -18.88 -8.84 -16.62
C VAL A 370 -18.38 -9.18 -18.02
N GLY A 371 -17.07 -9.09 -18.28
CA GLY A 371 -16.47 -9.29 -19.59
C GLY A 371 -16.81 -10.62 -20.27
N PRO A 372 -16.73 -11.79 -19.59
CA PRO A 372 -17.06 -13.07 -20.22
C PRO A 372 -18.52 -13.21 -20.68
N ARG A 373 -19.45 -12.46 -20.09
CA ARG A 373 -20.86 -12.41 -20.49
C ARG A 373 -21.16 -11.17 -21.32
N ASP A 374 -21.23 -10.01 -20.67
CA ASP A 374 -21.69 -8.75 -21.25
C ASP A 374 -20.67 -8.20 -22.26
N GLY A 375 -19.38 -8.19 -21.90
CA GLY A 375 -18.32 -7.70 -22.77
C GLY A 375 -18.20 -8.51 -24.07
N LEU A 376 -18.36 -9.83 -23.99
CA LEU A 376 -18.32 -10.70 -25.17
C LEU A 376 -19.62 -10.69 -25.98
N GLN A 377 -20.77 -10.31 -25.41
CA GLN A 377 -22.09 -10.44 -26.04
C GLN A 377 -22.19 -9.77 -27.41
N ASN A 378 -21.56 -8.61 -27.57
CA ASN A 378 -21.63 -7.77 -28.78
C ASN A 378 -20.41 -7.91 -29.70
N ILE A 379 -19.59 -8.96 -29.50
CA ILE A 379 -18.51 -9.31 -30.43
C ILE A 379 -19.11 -9.99 -31.66
N LYS A 380 -18.82 -9.44 -32.85
CA LYS A 380 -19.37 -9.92 -34.13
C LYS A 380 -18.84 -11.30 -34.53
N THR A 381 -17.58 -11.59 -34.20
CA THR A 381 -16.94 -12.87 -34.45
C THR A 381 -17.29 -13.86 -33.35
N VAL A 382 -17.61 -15.10 -33.73
CA VAL A 382 -17.88 -16.15 -32.75
C VAL A 382 -16.60 -16.45 -31.98
N VAL A 383 -16.66 -16.34 -30.65
CA VAL A 383 -15.52 -16.64 -29.77
C VAL A 383 -15.63 -18.07 -29.28
N ASP A 384 -14.55 -18.84 -29.45
CA ASP A 384 -14.48 -20.23 -29.04
C ASP A 384 -14.70 -20.43 -27.54
N THR A 385 -15.38 -21.52 -27.17
CA THR A 385 -15.66 -21.86 -25.78
C THR A 385 -14.39 -22.01 -24.94
N SER A 386 -13.30 -22.53 -25.52
CA SER A 386 -12.00 -22.64 -24.85
C SER A 386 -11.43 -21.29 -24.45
N THR A 387 -11.53 -20.29 -25.32
CA THR A 387 -11.06 -18.92 -25.05
C THR A 387 -11.87 -18.27 -23.94
N LYS A 388 -13.19 -18.50 -23.89
CA LYS A 388 -14.05 -18.01 -22.79
C LYS A 388 -13.69 -18.64 -21.45
N LEU A 389 -13.44 -19.96 -21.43
CA LEU A 389 -13.02 -20.67 -20.22
C LEU A 389 -11.64 -20.21 -19.74
N GLU A 390 -10.70 -20.00 -20.66
CA GLU A 390 -9.38 -19.47 -20.36
C GLU A 390 -9.45 -18.04 -19.83
N LEU A 391 -10.33 -17.20 -20.39
CA LEU A 391 -10.58 -15.85 -19.90
C LEU A 391 -11.06 -15.89 -18.43
N ILE A 392 -12.06 -16.71 -18.11
CA ILE A 392 -12.58 -16.83 -16.74
C ILE A 392 -11.50 -17.33 -15.77
N GLN A 393 -10.71 -18.34 -16.16
CA GLN A 393 -9.62 -18.86 -15.33
C GLN A 393 -8.59 -17.77 -15.04
N ARG A 394 -8.14 -17.04 -16.07
CA ARG A 394 -7.15 -15.96 -15.88
C ARG A 394 -7.69 -14.85 -14.99
N LEU A 395 -8.95 -14.46 -15.15
CA LEU A 395 -9.59 -13.43 -14.31
C LEU A 395 -9.65 -13.87 -12.84
N GLN A 396 -9.98 -15.14 -12.59
CA GLN A 396 -9.92 -15.72 -11.24
C GLN A 396 -8.50 -15.68 -10.68
N ASP A 397 -7.49 -16.07 -11.47
CA ASP A 397 -6.08 -16.09 -11.04
C ASP A 397 -5.55 -14.68 -10.72
N ALA A 398 -6.11 -13.64 -11.36
CA ALA A 398 -5.84 -12.24 -11.07
C ALA A 398 -6.56 -11.70 -9.81
N GLY A 399 -7.29 -12.54 -9.08
CA GLY A 399 -7.97 -12.17 -7.82
C GLY A 399 -9.43 -11.75 -7.97
N LEU A 400 -10.02 -11.78 -9.17
CA LEU A 400 -11.44 -11.47 -9.34
C LEU A 400 -12.32 -12.59 -8.80
N GLN A 401 -13.06 -12.28 -7.73
CA GLN A 401 -13.92 -13.21 -7.00
C GLN A 401 -15.37 -13.21 -7.50
N ASN A 402 -15.78 -12.26 -8.33
CA ASN A 402 -17.11 -12.18 -8.90
C ASN A 402 -17.00 -12.04 -10.42
N VAL A 403 -17.25 -13.13 -11.15
CA VAL A 403 -17.11 -13.16 -12.61
C VAL A 403 -18.40 -13.65 -13.22
N GLU A 404 -19.06 -12.82 -14.03
CA GLU A 404 -20.27 -13.20 -14.75
C GLU A 404 -19.92 -14.04 -15.97
N ILE A 405 -20.13 -15.36 -15.86
CA ILE A 405 -19.49 -16.32 -16.77
C ILE A 405 -20.24 -16.53 -18.09
N THR A 406 -21.57 -16.36 -18.13
CA THR A 406 -22.38 -16.57 -19.34
C THR A 406 -23.85 -16.15 -19.15
N SER A 407 -24.68 -16.31 -20.19
CA SER A 407 -26.13 -16.12 -20.16
C SER A 407 -26.86 -17.31 -20.78
N VAL A 408 -28.00 -17.70 -20.21
CA VAL A 408 -28.87 -18.77 -20.74
C VAL A 408 -30.01 -18.16 -21.56
N VAL A 409 -29.63 -17.62 -22.72
CA VAL A 409 -30.52 -16.97 -23.70
C VAL A 409 -30.77 -17.86 -24.93
N SER A 410 -31.68 -17.44 -25.80
CA SER A 410 -31.90 -18.12 -27.09
C SER A 410 -30.65 -18.02 -27.97
N PRO A 411 -30.05 -19.14 -28.41
CA PRO A 411 -28.91 -19.14 -29.33
C PRO A 411 -29.18 -18.43 -30.65
N LYS A 412 -30.46 -18.36 -31.07
CA LYS A 412 -30.87 -17.65 -32.29
C LYS A 412 -30.83 -16.13 -32.10
N ALA A 413 -31.12 -15.65 -30.90
CA ALA A 413 -31.16 -14.21 -30.59
C ALA A 413 -29.77 -13.68 -30.30
N ILE A 414 -28.95 -14.44 -29.57
CA ILE A 414 -27.58 -14.06 -29.20
C ILE A 414 -26.66 -15.26 -29.50
N PRO A 415 -26.18 -15.42 -30.75
CA PRO A 415 -25.33 -16.53 -31.16
C PRO A 415 -24.05 -16.66 -30.35
N GLN A 416 -23.53 -15.53 -29.89
CA GLN A 416 -22.29 -15.43 -29.13
C GLN A 416 -22.34 -16.12 -27.77
N LEU A 417 -23.53 -16.37 -27.21
CA LEU A 417 -23.74 -17.07 -25.93
C LEU A 417 -24.39 -18.46 -26.11
N ALA A 418 -24.41 -18.98 -27.35
CA ALA A 418 -25.02 -20.28 -27.68
C ALA A 418 -24.36 -21.47 -26.97
N ASP A 419 -23.09 -21.33 -26.58
CA ASP A 419 -22.27 -22.35 -25.91
C ASP A 419 -22.43 -22.35 -24.38
N CYS A 420 -23.37 -21.60 -23.80
CA CYS A 420 -23.61 -21.53 -22.36
C CYS A 420 -23.66 -22.91 -21.68
N ARG A 421 -24.35 -23.90 -22.26
CA ARG A 421 -24.38 -25.27 -21.71
C ARG A 421 -23.00 -25.92 -21.68
N LYS A 422 -22.17 -25.72 -22.72
CA LYS A 422 -20.81 -26.24 -22.77
C LYS A 422 -19.95 -25.63 -21.67
N ILE A 423 -20.05 -24.30 -21.48
CA ILE A 423 -19.38 -23.58 -20.37
C ILE A 423 -19.82 -24.15 -19.02
N LEU A 424 -21.12 -24.20 -18.75
CA LEU A 424 -21.66 -24.67 -17.46
C LEU A 424 -21.37 -26.15 -17.17
N SER A 425 -21.22 -26.97 -18.22
CA SER A 425 -20.85 -28.39 -18.10
C SER A 425 -19.34 -28.64 -18.04
N ALA A 426 -18.51 -27.62 -18.29
CA ALA A 426 -17.07 -27.80 -18.39
C ALA A 426 -16.49 -28.32 -17.04
N PRO A 427 -15.60 -29.33 -17.06
CA PRO A 427 -15.01 -29.87 -15.84
C PRO A 427 -14.33 -28.83 -14.96
N VAL A 428 -13.74 -27.80 -15.58
CA VAL A 428 -13.10 -26.68 -14.88
C VAL A 428 -14.11 -25.83 -14.11
N VAL A 429 -15.28 -25.54 -14.70
CA VAL A 429 -16.37 -24.80 -14.03
C VAL A 429 -16.96 -25.62 -12.90
N LYS A 430 -17.14 -26.94 -13.10
CA LYS A 430 -17.59 -27.85 -12.03
C LYS A 430 -16.60 -27.90 -10.87
N ARG A 431 -15.30 -27.84 -11.15
CA ARG A 431 -14.26 -27.74 -10.12
C ARG A 431 -14.37 -26.42 -9.36
N TRP A 432 -14.51 -25.29 -10.05
CA TRP A 432 -14.70 -23.98 -9.42
C TRP A 432 -15.95 -23.94 -8.52
N GLN A 433 -17.04 -24.59 -8.93
CA GLN A 433 -18.26 -24.74 -8.12
C GLN A 433 -18.08 -25.62 -6.87
N GLN A 434 -17.05 -26.46 -6.82
CA GLN A 434 -16.74 -27.38 -5.72
C GLN A 434 -15.65 -26.84 -4.77
N THR A 435 -14.75 -25.98 -5.25
CA THR A 435 -13.83 -25.21 -4.40
C THR A 435 -14.62 -24.23 -3.55
N ASN A 436 -14.88 -24.62 -2.30
CA ASN A 436 -15.61 -23.83 -1.30
C ASN A 436 -14.92 -22.48 -0.99
N GLY A 437 -15.25 -21.42 -1.73
CA GLY A 437 -15.44 -20.12 -1.09
C GLY A 437 -15.04 -18.83 -1.82
N THR A 438 -14.25 -18.86 -2.89
CA THR A 438 -13.68 -17.60 -3.42
C THR A 438 -14.28 -17.07 -4.72
N LEU A 439 -14.82 -17.91 -5.62
CA LEU A 439 -15.35 -17.45 -6.91
C LEU A 439 -16.88 -17.57 -7.00
N ARG A 440 -17.58 -16.43 -7.06
CA ARG A 440 -19.00 -16.31 -7.43
C ARG A 440 -19.13 -16.17 -8.94
N MET A 441 -20.03 -16.96 -9.50
CA MET A 441 -20.22 -17.09 -10.94
C MET A 441 -21.68 -16.81 -11.33
N PRO A 442 -22.14 -15.55 -11.27
CA PRO A 442 -23.49 -15.22 -11.73
C PRO A 442 -23.67 -15.60 -13.20
N VAL A 443 -24.87 -16.07 -13.51
CA VAL A 443 -25.31 -16.40 -14.87
C VAL A 443 -26.58 -15.63 -15.19
N LEU A 444 -26.62 -14.90 -16.30
CA LEU A 444 -27.83 -14.16 -16.68
C LEU A 444 -28.91 -15.12 -17.17
N VAL A 445 -30.13 -14.97 -16.64
CA VAL A 445 -31.26 -15.86 -16.91
C VAL A 445 -32.54 -15.05 -17.18
N PRO A 446 -32.94 -14.86 -18.44
CA PRO A 446 -34.07 -13.99 -18.79
C PRO A 446 -35.46 -14.60 -18.51
N ASN A 447 -35.57 -15.91 -18.28
CA ASN A 447 -36.84 -16.60 -18.11
C ASN A 447 -36.69 -17.94 -17.37
N THR A 448 -37.82 -18.50 -16.93
CA THR A 448 -37.87 -19.74 -16.15
C THR A 448 -37.32 -20.97 -16.90
N LYS A 449 -37.37 -20.99 -18.24
CA LYS A 449 -36.75 -22.06 -19.04
C LYS A 449 -35.23 -22.01 -18.94
N GLY A 450 -34.64 -20.81 -19.04
CA GLY A 450 -33.21 -20.62 -18.81
C GLY A 450 -32.81 -21.01 -17.38
N LEU A 451 -33.66 -20.71 -16.40
CA LEU A 451 -33.40 -21.03 -15.00
C LEU A 451 -33.30 -22.54 -14.77
N ARG A 452 -34.22 -23.32 -15.34
CA ARG A 452 -34.16 -24.79 -15.23
C ARG A 452 -32.84 -25.34 -15.76
N ILE A 453 -32.36 -24.84 -16.90
CA ILE A 453 -31.06 -25.23 -17.47
C ILE A 453 -29.91 -24.85 -16.54
N ALA A 454 -29.94 -23.65 -15.95
CA ALA A 454 -28.92 -23.22 -15.00
C ALA A 454 -28.90 -24.12 -13.75
N LEU A 455 -30.08 -24.47 -13.22
CA LEU A 455 -30.25 -25.37 -12.07
C LEU A 455 -29.74 -26.79 -12.37
N GLU A 456 -30.04 -27.35 -13.55
CA GLU A 456 -29.50 -28.65 -14.00
C GLU A 456 -27.96 -28.69 -13.97
N HIS A 457 -27.31 -27.52 -14.14
CA HIS A 457 -25.86 -27.39 -14.11
C HIS A 457 -25.31 -26.89 -12.76
N GLY A 458 -26.13 -26.86 -11.71
CA GLY A 458 -25.68 -26.52 -10.35
C GLY A 458 -25.26 -25.06 -10.17
N VAL A 459 -25.79 -24.15 -10.98
CA VAL A 459 -25.57 -22.70 -10.82
C VAL A 459 -26.14 -22.25 -9.47
N ARG A 460 -25.35 -21.49 -8.71
CA ARG A 460 -25.71 -21.01 -7.36
C ARG A 460 -26.09 -19.54 -7.30
N GLU A 461 -25.82 -18.79 -8.37
CA GLU A 461 -26.13 -17.38 -8.49
C GLU A 461 -26.59 -17.07 -9.91
N VAL A 462 -27.74 -16.40 -10.05
CA VAL A 462 -28.32 -16.00 -11.33
C VAL A 462 -28.59 -14.50 -11.35
N ALA A 463 -28.64 -13.93 -12.54
CA ALA A 463 -29.00 -12.53 -12.75
C ALA A 463 -30.29 -12.40 -13.58
N VAL A 464 -31.16 -11.47 -13.17
CA VAL A 464 -32.31 -11.02 -13.95
C VAL A 464 -32.10 -9.56 -14.34
N PHE A 465 -32.68 -9.15 -15.47
CA PHE A 465 -32.56 -7.77 -15.94
C PHE A 465 -33.92 -7.20 -16.32
N VAL A 466 -34.11 -5.93 -16.00
CA VAL A 466 -35.29 -5.13 -16.37
C VAL A 466 -34.82 -3.75 -16.83
N SER A 467 -35.72 -3.00 -17.46
CA SER A 467 -35.46 -1.61 -17.84
C SER A 467 -36.31 -0.67 -16.99
N ALA A 468 -35.79 0.53 -16.71
CA ALA A 468 -36.57 1.58 -16.07
C ALA A 468 -37.62 2.22 -17.01
N THR A 469 -37.54 1.97 -18.32
CA THR A 469 -38.27 2.70 -19.38
C THR A 469 -38.95 1.76 -20.38
N GLU A 470 -40.02 2.24 -21.01
CA GLU A 470 -40.90 1.44 -21.87
C GLU A 470 -40.28 1.18 -23.25
N GLY A 471 -39.68 2.21 -23.86
CA GLY A 471 -39.05 2.17 -25.16
C GLY A 471 -37.95 1.11 -25.22
N PHE A 472 -37.00 1.14 -24.28
CA PHE A 472 -35.94 0.14 -24.21
C PHE A 472 -36.46 -1.25 -23.84
N SER A 473 -37.44 -1.38 -22.94
CA SER A 473 -38.06 -2.67 -22.64
C SER A 473 -38.67 -3.33 -23.88
N ARG A 474 -39.45 -2.57 -24.67
CA ARG A 474 -40.07 -3.08 -25.91
C ARG A 474 -39.03 -3.42 -26.96
N ALA A 475 -38.01 -2.58 -27.14
CA ALA A 475 -36.97 -2.81 -28.13
C ALA A 475 -36.08 -4.01 -27.79
N ASN A 476 -35.76 -4.23 -26.50
CA ASN A 476 -34.80 -5.24 -26.07
C ASN A 476 -35.44 -6.62 -25.82
N ILE A 477 -36.63 -6.66 -25.21
CA ILE A 477 -37.29 -7.91 -24.77
C ILE A 477 -38.74 -8.07 -25.24
N ASN A 478 -39.22 -7.14 -26.08
CA ASN A 478 -40.55 -7.17 -26.69
C ASN A 478 -41.70 -7.33 -25.68
N CYS A 479 -41.61 -6.59 -24.56
CA CYS A 479 -42.65 -6.52 -23.54
C CYS A 479 -42.61 -5.17 -22.81
N THR A 480 -43.66 -4.86 -22.06
CA THR A 480 -43.71 -3.66 -21.19
C THR A 480 -42.79 -3.83 -19.98
N VAL A 481 -42.53 -2.73 -19.26
CA VAL A 481 -41.73 -2.78 -18.02
C VAL A 481 -42.42 -3.68 -16.98
N ASP A 482 -43.74 -3.59 -16.86
CA ASP A 482 -44.51 -4.40 -15.91
C ASP A 482 -44.51 -5.89 -16.26
N GLU A 483 -44.61 -6.23 -17.55
CA GLU A 483 -44.47 -7.61 -18.01
C GLU A 483 -43.06 -8.15 -17.74
N SER A 484 -42.03 -7.30 -17.88
CA SER A 484 -40.64 -7.65 -17.59
C SER A 484 -40.42 -7.91 -16.10
N LEU A 485 -40.94 -7.03 -15.24
CA LEU A 485 -40.89 -7.19 -13.78
C LEU A 485 -41.59 -8.47 -13.33
N GLU A 486 -42.75 -8.80 -13.91
CA GLU A 486 -43.45 -10.04 -13.59
C GLU A 486 -42.68 -11.29 -14.03
N ARG A 487 -42.03 -11.26 -15.21
CA ARG A 487 -41.12 -12.34 -15.64
C ARG A 487 -39.92 -12.49 -14.71
N ALA A 488 -39.30 -11.37 -14.31
CA ALA A 488 -38.19 -11.38 -13.36
C ALA A 488 -38.61 -11.96 -12.02
N LYS A 489 -39.80 -11.59 -11.52
CA LYS A 489 -40.39 -12.11 -10.28
C LYS A 489 -40.61 -13.63 -10.32
N GLN A 490 -41.09 -14.15 -11.45
CA GLN A 490 -41.23 -15.60 -11.64
C GLN A 490 -39.89 -16.33 -11.58
N VAL A 491 -38.84 -15.78 -12.22
CA VAL A 491 -37.48 -16.34 -12.15
C VAL A 491 -36.94 -16.27 -10.73
N ALA A 492 -37.04 -15.10 -10.09
CA ALA A 492 -36.54 -14.87 -8.74
C ALA A 492 -37.20 -15.83 -7.73
N SER A 493 -38.52 -15.96 -7.76
CA SER A 493 -39.26 -16.85 -6.86
C SER A 493 -38.81 -18.32 -6.99
N VAL A 494 -38.64 -18.82 -8.22
CA VAL A 494 -38.21 -20.21 -8.45
C VAL A 494 -36.73 -20.39 -8.06
N ALA A 495 -35.87 -19.40 -8.33
CA ALA A 495 -34.46 -19.45 -7.98
C ALA A 495 -34.27 -19.44 -6.45
N SER A 496 -34.95 -18.54 -5.74
CA SER A 496 -34.93 -18.47 -4.28
C SER A 496 -35.46 -19.75 -3.64
N ALA A 497 -36.53 -20.35 -4.18
CA ALA A 497 -37.05 -21.64 -3.70
C ALA A 497 -36.04 -22.79 -3.87
N ALA A 498 -35.14 -22.69 -4.86
CA ALA A 498 -34.04 -23.63 -5.09
C ALA A 498 -32.75 -23.29 -4.33
N GLY A 499 -32.75 -22.24 -3.48
CA GLY A 499 -31.57 -21.79 -2.74
C GLY A 499 -30.51 -21.10 -3.59
N VAL A 500 -30.90 -20.57 -4.76
CA VAL A 500 -30.03 -19.84 -5.69
C VAL A 500 -30.17 -18.33 -5.46
N LEU A 501 -29.04 -17.64 -5.34
CA LEU A 501 -29.01 -16.18 -5.19
C LEU A 501 -29.41 -15.48 -6.49
N VAL A 502 -30.12 -14.36 -6.38
CA VAL A 502 -30.61 -13.60 -7.54
C VAL A 502 -30.07 -12.18 -7.47
N ARG A 503 -29.35 -11.75 -8.51
CA ARG A 503 -28.91 -10.37 -8.72
C ARG A 503 -29.84 -9.69 -9.73
N GLY A 504 -30.22 -8.45 -9.46
CA GLY A 504 -31.04 -7.65 -10.38
C GLY A 504 -30.20 -6.65 -11.17
N TYR A 505 -30.58 -6.39 -12.41
CA TYR A 505 -30.03 -5.30 -13.23
C TYR A 505 -31.15 -4.37 -13.68
N VAL A 506 -30.94 -3.06 -13.57
CA VAL A 506 -31.85 -2.03 -14.10
C VAL A 506 -31.10 -1.24 -15.17
N SER A 507 -31.57 -1.32 -16.42
CA SER A 507 -31.01 -0.55 -17.53
C SER A 507 -31.67 0.83 -17.66
N CYS A 508 -30.99 1.73 -18.39
CA CYS A 508 -31.47 3.08 -18.71
C CYS A 508 -31.78 3.91 -17.45
N ILE A 509 -30.87 3.97 -16.48
CA ILE A 509 -31.13 4.72 -15.23
C ILE A 509 -31.11 6.25 -15.40
N PHE A 510 -30.48 6.77 -16.47
CA PHE A 510 -30.41 8.21 -16.75
C PHE A 510 -31.07 8.60 -18.07
N ALA A 511 -30.91 7.78 -19.11
CA ALA A 511 -31.56 8.01 -20.39
C ALA A 511 -31.83 6.70 -21.13
N ASP A 512 -32.88 6.74 -21.93
CA ASP A 512 -33.33 5.73 -22.87
C ASP A 512 -33.11 6.25 -24.30
N PRO A 513 -32.58 5.43 -25.23
CA PRO A 513 -32.33 5.87 -26.62
C PRO A 513 -33.60 6.14 -27.44
N PHE A 514 -34.76 5.71 -26.95
CA PHE A 514 -36.10 5.89 -27.54
C PHE A 514 -36.94 6.89 -26.75
N ASP A 515 -36.99 6.78 -25.42
CA ASP A 515 -37.85 7.59 -24.55
C ASP A 515 -37.19 8.88 -24.02
N GLY A 516 -35.85 9.02 -24.15
CA GLY A 516 -35.11 10.19 -23.66
C GLY A 516 -34.77 10.11 -22.15
N PRO A 517 -34.69 11.24 -21.43
CA PRO A 517 -34.29 11.27 -20.02
C PRO A 517 -35.20 10.41 -19.13
N THR A 518 -34.60 9.59 -18.26
CA THR A 518 -35.33 8.68 -17.39
C THR A 518 -35.72 9.36 -16.07
N PRO A 519 -37.02 9.35 -15.70
CA PRO A 519 -37.45 9.89 -14.41
C PRO A 519 -36.95 9.05 -13.22
N LEU A 520 -36.40 9.69 -12.19
CA LEU A 520 -35.95 9.02 -10.95
C LEU A 520 -37.01 8.11 -10.29
N PRO A 521 -38.32 8.46 -10.27
CA PRO A 521 -39.35 7.56 -9.74
C PRO A 521 -39.45 6.23 -10.51
N ALA A 522 -39.19 6.22 -11.82
CA ALA A 522 -39.21 5.01 -12.63
C ALA A 522 -38.08 4.06 -12.24
N VAL A 523 -36.87 4.61 -12.03
CA VAL A 523 -35.70 3.87 -11.53
C VAL A 523 -35.98 3.31 -10.14
N SER A 524 -36.48 4.13 -9.21
CA SER A 524 -36.84 3.71 -7.86
C SER A 524 -37.89 2.59 -7.84
N ARG A 525 -38.92 2.67 -8.70
CA ARG A 525 -39.92 1.61 -8.86
C ARG A 525 -39.29 0.29 -9.30
N ALA A 526 -38.42 0.32 -10.32
CA ALA A 526 -37.75 -0.88 -10.81
C ALA A 526 -36.83 -1.50 -9.75
N VAL A 527 -35.99 -0.68 -9.10
CA VAL A 527 -35.07 -1.12 -8.04
C VAL A 527 -35.84 -1.72 -6.87
N ARG A 528 -36.88 -1.03 -6.36
CA ARG A 528 -37.70 -1.53 -5.26
C ARG A 528 -38.37 -2.86 -5.62
N SER A 529 -38.95 -2.95 -6.82
CA SER A 529 -39.61 -4.19 -7.27
C SER A 529 -38.65 -5.38 -7.31
N LEU A 530 -37.41 -5.18 -7.78
CA LEU A 530 -36.38 -6.22 -7.79
C LEU A 530 -35.95 -6.64 -6.37
N LEU A 531 -35.78 -5.68 -5.47
CA LEU A 531 -35.45 -5.98 -4.07
C LEU A 531 -36.60 -6.72 -3.36
N ASP A 532 -37.84 -6.30 -3.58
CA ASP A 532 -39.04 -6.90 -2.96
C ASP A 532 -39.28 -8.34 -3.45
N MET A 533 -38.86 -8.68 -4.67
CA MET A 533 -38.95 -10.06 -5.19
C MET A 533 -37.79 -10.96 -4.77
N GLY A 534 -36.86 -10.47 -3.93
CA GLY A 534 -35.79 -11.28 -3.34
C GLY A 534 -34.42 -11.17 -4.01
N CYS A 535 -34.20 -10.18 -4.90
CA CYS A 535 -32.85 -9.88 -5.37
C CYS A 535 -32.01 -9.37 -4.19
N TYR A 536 -30.83 -9.97 -3.96
CA TYR A 536 -29.97 -9.56 -2.85
C TYR A 536 -29.22 -8.25 -3.14
N GLU A 537 -28.97 -7.96 -4.42
CA GLU A 537 -28.32 -6.76 -4.91
C GLU A 537 -28.94 -6.33 -6.26
N VAL A 538 -29.06 -5.02 -6.48
CA VAL A 538 -29.50 -4.43 -7.76
C VAL A 538 -28.41 -3.54 -8.36
N SER A 539 -27.94 -3.90 -9.55
CA SER A 539 -26.98 -3.11 -10.33
C SER A 539 -27.68 -2.04 -11.16
N LEU A 540 -27.27 -0.79 -10.95
CA LEU A 540 -27.78 0.41 -11.61
C LEU A 540 -27.00 0.66 -12.90
N GLY A 541 -27.64 0.39 -14.04
CA GLY A 541 -27.03 0.45 -15.37
C GLY A 541 -27.22 1.77 -16.11
N ASP A 542 -26.17 2.57 -16.24
CA ASP A 542 -26.08 3.63 -17.25
C ASP A 542 -25.68 3.01 -18.60
N THR A 543 -26.67 2.43 -19.27
CA THR A 543 -26.49 1.61 -20.49
C THR A 543 -26.02 2.43 -21.69
N LEU A 544 -26.30 3.73 -21.71
CA LEU A 544 -25.83 4.62 -22.77
C LEU A 544 -24.50 5.30 -22.42
N GLY A 545 -24.13 5.36 -21.14
CA GLY A 545 -22.93 6.02 -20.67
C GLY A 545 -23.03 7.54 -20.71
N VAL A 546 -24.26 8.09 -20.65
CA VAL A 546 -24.54 9.54 -20.75
C VAL A 546 -24.62 10.21 -19.39
N GLY A 547 -24.74 9.44 -18.31
CA GLY A 547 -24.85 9.95 -16.96
C GLY A 547 -23.61 10.74 -16.57
N THR A 548 -23.81 11.77 -15.75
CA THR A 548 -22.72 12.59 -15.22
C THR A 548 -22.65 12.46 -13.69
N PRO A 549 -21.53 12.86 -13.05
CA PRO A 549 -21.41 12.79 -11.59
C PRO A 549 -22.56 13.45 -10.81
N PRO A 550 -23.08 14.63 -11.20
CA PRO A 550 -24.28 15.19 -10.57
C PRO A 550 -25.54 14.31 -10.70
N ASP A 551 -25.72 13.63 -11.82
CA ASP A 551 -26.87 12.73 -12.03
C ASP A 551 -26.77 11.50 -11.12
N VAL A 552 -25.57 10.93 -10.99
CA VAL A 552 -25.28 9.81 -10.07
C VAL A 552 -25.60 10.19 -8.64
N ARG A 553 -25.06 11.33 -8.17
CA ARG A 553 -25.32 11.83 -6.81
C ARG A 553 -26.81 12.03 -6.58
N ARG A 554 -27.50 12.71 -7.50
CA ARG A 554 -28.94 12.96 -7.42
C ARG A 554 -29.76 11.67 -7.36
N LEU A 555 -29.42 10.67 -8.18
CA LEU A 555 -30.12 9.38 -8.18
C LEU A 555 -29.92 8.64 -6.85
N LEU A 556 -28.69 8.56 -6.36
CA LEU A 556 -28.39 7.84 -5.11
C LEU A 556 -29.01 8.53 -3.89
N GLU A 557 -28.96 9.87 -3.82
CA GLU A 557 -29.65 10.65 -2.79
C GLU A 557 -31.17 10.43 -2.85
N TYR A 558 -31.75 10.40 -4.05
CA TYR A 558 -33.17 10.12 -4.23
C TYR A 558 -33.54 8.69 -3.78
N LEU A 559 -32.75 7.67 -4.16
CA LEU A 559 -32.97 6.29 -3.71
C LEU A 559 -32.85 6.17 -2.19
N LYS A 560 -31.87 6.85 -1.57
CA LYS A 560 -31.73 6.91 -0.11
C LYS A 560 -32.96 7.55 0.54
N ALA A 561 -33.48 8.66 0.00
CA ALA A 561 -34.71 9.28 0.46
C ALA A 561 -35.96 8.40 0.29
N GLN A 562 -35.87 7.36 -0.55
CA GLN A 562 -36.88 6.32 -0.74
C GLN A 562 -36.60 5.06 0.11
N ASN A 563 -35.73 5.12 1.13
CA ASN A 563 -35.34 3.96 1.97
C ASN A 563 -34.74 2.79 1.17
N ILE A 564 -34.05 3.09 0.06
CA ILE A 564 -33.26 2.11 -0.71
C ILE A 564 -31.79 2.41 -0.44
N HIS A 565 -31.18 1.60 0.41
CA HIS A 565 -29.80 1.80 0.88
C HIS A 565 -28.76 1.26 -0.11
N THR A 566 -27.61 1.93 -0.15
CA THR A 566 -26.50 1.68 -1.08
C THR A 566 -25.85 0.31 -0.93
N GLU A 567 -25.95 -0.34 0.23
CA GLU A 567 -25.43 -1.69 0.52
C GLU A 567 -26.01 -2.77 -0.39
N ARG A 568 -27.24 -2.57 -0.89
CA ARG A 568 -27.91 -3.49 -1.83
C ARG A 568 -27.86 -3.01 -3.28
N LEU A 569 -27.03 -2.01 -3.56
CA LEU A 569 -26.89 -1.40 -4.87
C LEU A 569 -25.48 -1.61 -5.41
N ALA A 570 -25.38 -1.76 -6.72
CA ALA A 570 -24.12 -1.73 -7.45
C ALA A 570 -24.18 -0.68 -8.57
N GLY A 571 -23.03 -0.18 -9.00
CA GLY A 571 -22.93 0.72 -10.14
C GLY A 571 -22.47 -0.02 -11.39
N HIS A 572 -23.16 0.15 -12.50
CA HIS A 572 -22.77 -0.37 -13.81
C HIS A 572 -22.78 0.77 -14.82
N PHE A 573 -21.60 1.32 -15.10
CA PHE A 573 -21.45 2.53 -15.91
C PHE A 573 -20.72 2.22 -17.21
N HIS A 574 -21.31 2.62 -18.33
CA HIS A 574 -20.66 2.53 -19.64
C HIS A 574 -19.80 3.78 -19.90
N ASP A 575 -18.66 3.62 -20.58
CA ASP A 575 -17.69 4.70 -20.86
C ASP A 575 -17.86 5.33 -22.24
N THR A 576 -19.06 5.27 -22.82
CA THR A 576 -19.37 5.80 -24.15
C THR A 576 -18.93 7.26 -24.32
N TYR A 577 -19.18 8.10 -23.31
CA TYR A 577 -18.87 9.53 -23.29
C TYR A 577 -17.72 9.88 -22.34
N GLY A 578 -16.92 8.89 -21.93
CA GLY A 578 -15.79 9.11 -21.03
C GLY A 578 -16.17 9.48 -19.58
N GLN A 579 -17.42 9.23 -19.18
CA GLN A 579 -17.94 9.59 -17.86
C GLN A 579 -17.83 8.48 -16.82
N ALA A 580 -17.57 7.22 -17.23
CA ALA A 580 -17.83 6.09 -16.37
C ALA A 580 -16.95 6.08 -15.12
N LEU A 581 -15.66 6.37 -15.25
CA LEU A 581 -14.74 6.39 -14.12
C LEU A 581 -15.07 7.50 -13.11
N ALA A 582 -15.49 8.67 -13.59
CA ALA A 582 -15.96 9.77 -12.74
C ALA A 582 -17.27 9.38 -12.02
N ASN A 583 -18.19 8.71 -12.73
CA ASN A 583 -19.43 8.19 -12.15
C ASN A 583 -19.18 7.10 -11.10
N VAL A 584 -18.21 6.20 -11.33
CA VAL A 584 -17.75 5.20 -10.34
C VAL A 584 -17.24 5.89 -9.08
N TRP A 585 -16.37 6.89 -9.23
CA TRP A 585 -15.83 7.63 -8.09
C TRP A 585 -16.92 8.37 -7.31
N THR A 586 -17.84 9.06 -8.00
CA THR A 586 -18.95 9.75 -7.32
C THR A 586 -19.94 8.79 -6.67
N ALA A 587 -20.23 7.66 -7.29
CA ALA A 587 -21.03 6.60 -6.68
C ALA A 587 -20.36 6.06 -5.40
N TYR A 588 -19.03 5.88 -5.44
CA TYR A 588 -18.24 5.47 -4.28
C TYR A 588 -18.33 6.49 -3.13
N GLU A 589 -18.16 7.77 -3.42
CA GLU A 589 -18.34 8.87 -2.45
C GLU A 589 -19.76 8.91 -1.87
N CYS A 590 -20.76 8.47 -2.64
CA CYS A 590 -22.15 8.38 -2.20
C CYS A 590 -22.47 7.07 -1.44
N GLY A 591 -21.48 6.20 -1.20
CA GLY A 591 -21.63 4.99 -0.38
C GLY A 591 -21.83 3.68 -1.16
N LEU A 592 -21.73 3.67 -2.50
CA LEU A 592 -21.65 2.41 -3.24
C LEU A 592 -20.28 1.74 -3.02
N ARG A 593 -20.27 0.42 -2.92
CA ARG A 593 -19.05 -0.39 -2.75
C ARG A 593 -18.92 -1.53 -3.76
N THR A 594 -19.91 -1.71 -4.63
CA THR A 594 -19.88 -2.72 -5.70
C THR A 594 -19.93 -2.04 -7.07
N PHE A 595 -18.99 -2.37 -7.95
CA PHE A 595 -18.94 -1.86 -9.31
C PHE A 595 -18.79 -2.97 -10.34
N ASP A 596 -19.61 -2.90 -11.37
CA ASP A 596 -19.51 -3.77 -12.54
C ASP A 596 -18.54 -3.15 -13.54
N SER A 597 -17.63 -3.97 -14.08
CA SER A 597 -16.66 -3.55 -15.08
C SER A 597 -16.28 -4.70 -16.00
N SER A 598 -15.70 -4.39 -17.15
CA SER A 598 -15.29 -5.39 -18.13
C SER A 598 -13.82 -5.26 -18.48
N VAL A 599 -13.08 -6.36 -18.41
CA VAL A 599 -11.67 -6.40 -18.78
C VAL A 599 -11.45 -5.87 -20.20
N GLY A 600 -10.41 -5.06 -20.40
CA GLY A 600 -10.06 -4.43 -21.67
C GLY A 600 -11.09 -3.44 -22.22
N GLY A 601 -12.09 -3.05 -21.42
CA GLY A 601 -13.24 -2.26 -21.87
C GLY A 601 -14.14 -3.02 -22.84
N LEU A 602 -14.16 -4.37 -22.77
CA LEU A 602 -14.98 -5.18 -23.67
C LEU A 602 -16.47 -4.83 -23.54
N GLY A 603 -17.16 -4.85 -24.69
CA GLY A 603 -18.58 -4.60 -24.79
C GLY A 603 -18.90 -3.55 -25.84
N GLY A 604 -20.08 -2.96 -25.69
CA GLY A 604 -20.65 -1.96 -26.58
C GLY A 604 -22.17 -2.04 -26.52
N CYS A 605 -22.87 -0.97 -26.84
CA CYS A 605 -24.33 -1.00 -26.90
C CYS A 605 -24.78 -1.21 -28.36
N PRO A 606 -25.58 -2.24 -28.69
CA PRO A 606 -26.09 -2.43 -30.05
C PRO A 606 -27.02 -1.29 -30.49
N PHE A 607 -27.58 -0.55 -29.53
CA PHE A 607 -28.46 0.59 -29.75
C PHE A 607 -27.73 1.94 -29.76
N ALA A 608 -26.41 1.97 -29.53
CA ALA A 608 -25.57 3.17 -29.67
C ALA A 608 -24.34 2.86 -30.55
N PRO A 609 -24.47 3.00 -31.88
CA PRO A 609 -23.39 2.68 -32.83
C PRO A 609 -22.11 3.48 -32.55
N GLY A 610 -21.00 2.78 -32.25
CA GLY A 610 -19.69 3.40 -31.99
C GLY A 610 -19.36 3.66 -30.51
N ALA A 611 -20.24 3.32 -29.59
CA ALA A 611 -20.02 3.47 -28.15
C ALA A 611 -18.96 2.51 -27.60
N LYS A 612 -17.97 3.06 -26.87
CA LYS A 612 -17.09 2.29 -25.96
C LYS A 612 -17.97 1.80 -24.81
N GLY A 613 -18.23 0.49 -24.72
CA GLY A 613 -19.26 -0.11 -23.87
C GLY A 613 -19.00 0.03 -22.37
N ASN A 614 -18.73 -1.10 -21.71
CA ASN A 614 -18.47 -1.13 -20.26
C ASN A 614 -17.24 -0.31 -19.87
N VAL A 615 -17.22 0.22 -18.65
CA VAL A 615 -15.98 0.73 -18.04
C VAL A 615 -14.94 -0.40 -17.94
N ALA A 616 -13.68 -0.08 -18.24
CA ALA A 616 -12.61 -1.06 -18.21
C ALA A 616 -12.23 -1.45 -16.78
N THR A 617 -12.11 -2.74 -16.49
CA THR A 617 -11.74 -3.26 -15.16
C THR A 617 -10.38 -2.73 -14.71
N GLU A 618 -9.40 -2.67 -15.60
CA GLU A 618 -8.07 -2.12 -15.34
C GLU A 618 -8.14 -0.65 -14.88
N ASP A 619 -9.02 0.16 -15.49
CA ASP A 619 -9.15 1.58 -15.18
C ASP A 619 -9.79 1.77 -13.80
N VAL A 620 -10.78 0.92 -13.44
CA VAL A 620 -11.43 0.92 -12.11
C VAL A 620 -10.47 0.46 -11.02
N VAL A 621 -9.76 -0.65 -11.24
CA VAL A 621 -8.74 -1.15 -10.30
C VAL A 621 -7.64 -0.11 -10.11
N TYR A 622 -7.16 0.49 -11.20
CA TYR A 622 -6.16 1.56 -11.13
C TYR A 622 -6.66 2.74 -10.30
N LEU A 623 -7.88 3.24 -10.55
CA LEU A 623 -8.48 4.32 -9.77
C LEU A 623 -8.45 4.01 -8.26
N PHE A 624 -8.98 2.86 -7.85
CA PHE A 624 -9.10 2.52 -6.42
C PHE A 624 -7.74 2.25 -5.79
N GLN A 625 -6.83 1.54 -6.47
CA GLN A 625 -5.47 1.33 -5.96
C GLN A 625 -4.70 2.64 -5.80
N GLN A 626 -4.83 3.58 -6.75
CA GLN A 626 -4.21 4.91 -6.61
C GLN A 626 -4.86 5.75 -5.51
N ALA A 627 -6.15 5.52 -5.23
CA ALA A 627 -6.86 6.14 -4.11
C ALA A 627 -6.57 5.46 -2.75
N GLY A 628 -5.79 4.37 -2.72
CA GLY A 628 -5.49 3.62 -1.49
C GLY A 628 -6.63 2.72 -1.02
N VAL A 629 -7.61 2.45 -1.88
CA VAL A 629 -8.77 1.58 -1.61
C VAL A 629 -8.48 0.20 -2.15
N ASP A 630 -8.63 -0.81 -1.29
CA ASP A 630 -8.37 -2.19 -1.66
C ASP A 630 -9.53 -2.81 -2.46
N THR A 631 -9.15 -3.58 -3.48
CA THR A 631 -10.04 -4.29 -4.40
C THR A 631 -9.80 -5.80 -4.42
N GLY A 632 -8.69 -6.29 -3.84
CA GLY A 632 -8.28 -7.70 -3.91
C GLY A 632 -7.85 -8.20 -5.29
N VAL A 633 -7.60 -7.30 -6.26
CA VAL A 633 -7.27 -7.64 -7.65
C VAL A 633 -5.82 -7.26 -7.99
N ASP A 634 -5.09 -8.19 -8.61
CA ASP A 634 -3.76 -7.93 -9.17
C ASP A 634 -3.88 -7.14 -10.49
N LEU A 635 -3.61 -5.84 -10.41
CA LEU A 635 -3.71 -4.94 -11.54
C LEU A 635 -2.84 -5.37 -12.72
N GLN A 636 -1.60 -5.83 -12.49
CA GLN A 636 -0.71 -6.17 -13.59
C GLN A 636 -1.21 -7.43 -14.32
N GLN A 637 -1.73 -8.42 -13.60
CA GLN A 637 -2.34 -9.59 -14.22
C GLN A 637 -3.59 -9.23 -15.03
N VAL A 638 -4.49 -8.37 -14.52
CA VAL A 638 -5.67 -7.94 -15.30
C VAL A 638 -5.27 -7.16 -16.55
N VAL A 639 -4.23 -6.33 -16.49
CA VAL A 639 -3.67 -5.66 -17.68
C VAL A 639 -3.19 -6.67 -18.72
N ASP A 640 -2.47 -7.70 -18.30
CA ASP A 640 -1.98 -8.75 -19.21
C ASP A 640 -3.13 -9.55 -19.83
N ILE A 641 -4.21 -9.79 -19.06
CA ILE A 641 -5.44 -10.43 -19.53
C ILE A 641 -6.14 -9.55 -20.57
N GLY A 642 -6.29 -8.25 -20.29
CA GLY A 642 -6.87 -7.28 -21.22
C GLY A 642 -6.12 -7.22 -22.55
N VAL A 643 -4.79 -7.25 -22.51
CA VAL A 643 -3.95 -7.34 -23.72
C VAL A 643 -4.18 -8.65 -24.47
N TRP A 644 -4.16 -9.78 -23.76
CA TRP A 644 -4.34 -11.11 -24.34
C TRP A 644 -5.71 -11.27 -25.01
N ILE A 645 -6.80 -10.92 -24.33
CA ILE A 645 -8.15 -11.09 -24.87
C ILE A 645 -8.39 -10.13 -26.04
N SER A 646 -7.88 -8.90 -25.97
CA SER A 646 -7.98 -7.94 -27.08
C SER A 646 -7.27 -8.46 -28.33
N GLN A 647 -6.09 -9.09 -28.17
CA GLN A 647 -5.38 -9.76 -29.26
C GLN A 647 -6.16 -10.96 -29.81
N ALA A 648 -6.69 -11.83 -28.94
CA ALA A 648 -7.47 -12.99 -29.34
C ALA A 648 -8.74 -12.60 -30.11
N LEU A 649 -9.34 -11.46 -29.79
CA LEU A 649 -10.53 -10.92 -30.45
C LEU A 649 -10.22 -10.01 -31.65
N ALA A 650 -8.94 -9.75 -31.94
CA ALA A 650 -8.49 -8.77 -32.93
C ALA A 650 -9.15 -7.38 -32.75
N LYS A 651 -9.29 -6.93 -31.49
CA LYS A 651 -9.83 -5.63 -31.11
C LYS A 651 -8.78 -4.78 -30.36
N PRO A 652 -8.87 -3.45 -30.42
CA PRO A 652 -8.06 -2.60 -29.53
C PRO A 652 -8.49 -2.82 -28.08
N ASN A 653 -7.53 -2.72 -27.16
CA ASN A 653 -7.84 -2.62 -25.73
C ASN A 653 -8.27 -1.17 -25.45
N ASP A 654 -9.50 -0.98 -24.97
CA ASP A 654 -10.08 0.33 -24.68
C ASP A 654 -9.71 0.88 -23.29
N SER A 655 -9.07 0.06 -22.43
CA SER A 655 -8.53 0.51 -21.15
C SER A 655 -7.39 1.51 -21.34
N ARG A 656 -7.54 2.70 -20.74
CA ARG A 656 -6.51 3.74 -20.80
C ARG A 656 -5.34 3.40 -19.88
N ALA A 657 -5.63 2.96 -18.65
CA ALA A 657 -4.62 2.56 -17.68
C ALA A 657 -3.89 1.30 -18.16
N GLY A 658 -4.63 0.30 -18.65
CA GLY A 658 -4.10 -0.95 -19.17
C GLY A 658 -3.20 -0.77 -20.38
N ALA A 659 -3.59 0.08 -21.34
CA ALA A 659 -2.72 0.41 -22.48
C ALA A 659 -1.41 1.08 -22.03
N ALA A 660 -1.47 2.04 -21.10
CA ALA A 660 -0.29 2.73 -20.57
C ALA A 660 0.63 1.77 -19.80
N LEU A 661 0.08 0.96 -18.90
CA LEU A 661 0.83 0.00 -18.09
C LEU A 661 1.45 -1.11 -18.94
N ALA A 662 0.70 -1.67 -19.90
CA ALA A 662 1.23 -2.66 -20.84
C ALA A 662 2.38 -2.10 -21.69
N SER A 663 2.30 -0.83 -22.10
CA SER A 663 3.39 -0.17 -22.83
C SER A 663 4.64 0.01 -21.96
N LYS A 664 4.47 0.38 -20.68
CA LYS A 664 5.56 0.53 -19.71
C LYS A 664 6.23 -0.81 -19.41
N SER A 665 5.45 -1.87 -19.25
CA SER A 665 5.94 -3.25 -19.08
C SER A 665 6.63 -3.77 -20.34
N LYS A 666 6.14 -3.44 -21.54
CA LYS A 666 6.84 -3.72 -22.81
C LYS A 666 8.13 -2.93 -22.95
N ILE A 667 8.20 -1.67 -22.52
CA ILE A 667 9.42 -0.85 -22.50
C ILE A 667 10.41 -1.40 -21.47
N SER A 668 9.92 -1.90 -20.33
CA SER A 668 10.73 -2.57 -19.30
C SER A 668 11.28 -3.92 -19.81
N SER A 669 10.46 -4.72 -20.51
CA SER A 669 10.85 -6.02 -21.07
C SER A 669 11.68 -5.91 -22.36
N THR A 670 11.46 -4.90 -23.20
CA THR A 670 12.36 -4.58 -24.34
C THR A 670 13.65 -3.90 -23.90
N LYS A 671 13.67 -3.18 -22.76
CA LYS A 671 14.93 -2.79 -22.11
C LYS A 671 15.66 -3.97 -21.46
N SER A 672 14.99 -5.10 -21.26
CA SER A 672 15.60 -6.38 -20.86
C SER A 672 16.13 -7.21 -22.05
N SER A 673 15.99 -6.76 -23.30
CA SER A 673 16.67 -7.40 -24.43
C SER A 673 17.38 -6.38 -25.34
N LYS A 674 18.60 -6.02 -24.93
CA LYS A 674 19.80 -6.03 -25.78
C LYS A 674 21.06 -5.83 -24.89
N ILE A 675 21.31 -6.80 -24.01
CA ILE A 675 22.71 -7.21 -23.71
C ILE A 675 23.00 -8.37 -24.67
N THR A 676 22.91 -8.11 -25.97
CA THR A 676 23.31 -9.06 -27.03
C THR A 676 24.30 -8.44 -28.00
N ASP A 677 24.77 -7.22 -27.74
CA ASP A 677 26.06 -6.83 -28.29
C ASP A 677 27.09 -7.67 -27.55
N ARG A 678 27.41 -8.85 -28.11
CA ARG A 678 28.66 -9.52 -27.79
C ARG A 678 29.74 -8.45 -27.90
N PRO A 679 30.54 -8.20 -26.85
CA PRO A 679 31.67 -7.29 -27.00
C PRO A 679 32.49 -7.77 -28.21
N LYS A 680 32.70 -6.89 -29.19
CA LYS A 680 33.46 -7.21 -30.41
C LYS A 680 34.92 -7.56 -30.12
N GLU A 681 35.42 -7.20 -28.93
CA GLU A 681 36.75 -7.51 -28.44
C GLU A 681 36.67 -8.62 -27.37
N ALA A 682 37.44 -9.69 -27.55
CA ALA A 682 37.60 -10.72 -26.53
C ALA A 682 38.43 -10.17 -25.37
N LEU A 683 37.90 -10.21 -24.14
CA LEU A 683 38.67 -9.98 -22.92
C LEU A 683 39.63 -11.16 -22.70
N GLU A 684 40.88 -11.02 -23.14
CA GLU A 684 41.93 -12.01 -22.95
C GLU A 684 42.66 -11.76 -21.62
N TRP A 685 42.64 -12.76 -20.74
CA TRP A 685 43.30 -12.70 -19.45
C TRP A 685 44.71 -13.31 -19.52
N SER A 686 45.73 -12.54 -19.15
CA SER A 686 47.09 -13.04 -18.91
C SER A 686 47.30 -13.31 -17.43
N ILE A 687 47.92 -14.44 -17.09
CA ILE A 687 48.29 -14.77 -15.72
C ILE A 687 49.56 -13.99 -15.36
N LEU A 688 49.52 -13.24 -14.27
CA LEU A 688 50.67 -12.51 -13.72
C LEU A 688 51.37 -13.33 -12.64
N GLU A 689 50.59 -13.89 -11.72
CA GLU A 689 51.08 -14.70 -10.61
C GLU A 689 50.11 -15.86 -10.36
N GLN A 690 50.65 -17.02 -9.97
CA GLN A 690 49.84 -18.19 -9.66
C GLN A 690 50.44 -18.94 -8.47
N SER A 691 49.62 -19.12 -7.44
CA SER A 691 49.90 -19.94 -6.27
C SER A 691 48.77 -20.95 -6.02
N ASP A 692 48.94 -21.79 -4.99
CA ASP A 692 47.89 -22.67 -4.50
C ASP A 692 46.74 -21.92 -3.80
N ASN A 693 46.92 -20.65 -3.44
CA ASN A 693 45.90 -19.86 -2.74
C ASN A 693 45.19 -18.87 -3.67
N VAL A 694 45.89 -18.21 -4.59
CA VAL A 694 45.31 -17.24 -5.54
C VAL A 694 45.92 -17.35 -6.94
N VAL A 695 45.14 -16.98 -7.96
CA VAL A 695 45.63 -16.68 -9.31
C VAL A 695 45.40 -15.21 -9.60
N VAL A 696 46.46 -14.47 -9.87
CA VAL A 696 46.40 -13.05 -10.24
C VAL A 696 46.51 -12.96 -11.75
N ARG A 697 45.50 -12.35 -12.38
CA ARG A 697 45.44 -12.21 -13.84
C ARG A 697 45.03 -10.80 -14.25
N ARG A 698 45.38 -10.41 -15.48
CA ARG A 698 45.14 -9.07 -16.02
C ARG A 698 44.54 -9.14 -17.43
N ALA A 699 43.64 -8.21 -17.74
CA ALA A 699 43.13 -7.97 -19.08
C ALA A 699 43.00 -6.45 -19.31
N GLY A 700 43.96 -5.84 -20.01
CA GLY A 700 44.01 -4.38 -20.20
C GLY A 700 44.11 -3.63 -18.87
N ALA A 701 43.14 -2.75 -18.59
CA ALA A 701 43.04 -1.99 -17.34
C ALA A 701 42.30 -2.74 -16.20
N ASN A 702 42.01 -4.03 -16.38
CA ASN A 702 41.32 -4.89 -15.42
C ASN A 702 42.30 -5.85 -14.75
N GLY A 703 42.47 -5.75 -13.44
CA GLY A 703 43.11 -6.78 -12.61
C GLY A 703 42.07 -7.73 -12.02
N ASN A 704 42.38 -9.02 -11.86
CA ASN A 704 41.48 -9.99 -11.24
C ASN A 704 42.26 -10.94 -10.32
N ILE A 705 41.82 -11.00 -9.07
CA ILE A 705 42.32 -11.88 -8.03
C ILE A 705 41.34 -13.05 -7.92
N VAL A 706 41.77 -14.23 -8.35
CA VAL A 706 40.95 -15.46 -8.33
C VAL A 706 41.34 -16.30 -7.12
N LEU A 707 40.41 -16.53 -6.19
CA LEU A 707 40.63 -17.47 -5.09
C LEU A 707 40.79 -18.89 -5.65
N ASN A 708 41.88 -19.56 -5.31
CA ASN A 708 42.31 -20.78 -5.99
C ASN A 708 42.53 -21.98 -5.05
N LYS A 709 41.73 -22.07 -3.98
CA LYS A 709 41.75 -23.20 -3.04
C LYS A 709 40.41 -23.96 -3.02
N PRO A 710 39.93 -24.45 -4.19
CA PRO A 710 38.56 -24.93 -4.36
C PRO A 710 38.23 -26.15 -3.50
N ARG A 711 39.22 -27.02 -3.24
CA ARG A 711 39.05 -28.23 -2.41
C ARG A 711 38.68 -27.91 -0.96
N ASN A 712 39.10 -26.75 -0.44
CA ASN A 712 38.79 -26.29 0.91
C ASN A 712 37.80 -25.11 0.91
N GLY A 713 36.93 -25.03 -0.10
CA GLY A 713 35.90 -24.00 -0.20
C GLY A 713 36.43 -22.56 -0.20
N ASN A 714 37.67 -22.34 -0.67
CA ASN A 714 38.34 -21.03 -0.67
C ASN A 714 38.36 -20.36 0.73
N THR A 715 38.64 -21.14 1.77
CA THR A 715 38.77 -20.65 3.15
C THR A 715 39.87 -19.59 3.27
N LEU A 716 39.57 -18.47 3.94
CA LEU A 716 40.48 -17.35 4.21
C LEU A 716 41.51 -17.69 5.29
N THR A 717 42.51 -18.48 4.92
CA THR A 717 43.71 -18.72 5.74
C THR A 717 44.66 -17.51 5.71
N PHE A 718 45.54 -17.36 6.71
CA PHE A 718 46.51 -16.26 6.74
C PHE A 718 47.34 -16.12 5.44
N PRO A 719 47.92 -17.20 4.85
CA PRO A 719 48.63 -17.09 3.57
C PRO A 719 47.75 -16.57 2.43
N MET A 720 46.51 -17.06 2.33
CA MET A 720 45.56 -16.58 1.32
C MET A 720 45.27 -15.08 1.51
N ILE A 721 45.04 -14.63 2.74
CA ILE A 721 44.80 -13.21 3.04
C ILE A 721 46.01 -12.35 2.65
N SER A 722 47.22 -12.77 3.04
CA SER A 722 48.46 -12.05 2.71
C SER A 722 48.68 -11.94 1.20
N GLU A 723 48.45 -13.01 0.45
CA GLU A 723 48.58 -13.01 -1.01
C GLU A 723 47.51 -12.13 -1.69
N ILE A 724 46.26 -12.12 -1.20
CA ILE A 724 45.23 -11.19 -1.68
C ILE A 724 45.66 -9.73 -1.43
N ILE A 725 46.13 -9.41 -0.21
CA ILE A 725 46.60 -8.06 0.14
C ILE A 725 47.75 -7.63 -0.78
N GLN A 726 48.71 -8.51 -1.03
CA GLN A 726 49.86 -8.22 -1.90
C GLN A 726 49.42 -7.94 -3.34
N ALA A 727 48.56 -8.80 -3.90
CA ALA A 727 48.02 -8.62 -5.25
C ALA A 727 47.22 -7.31 -5.37
N PHE A 728 46.41 -7.00 -4.36
CA PHE A 728 45.59 -5.81 -4.33
C PHE A 728 46.44 -4.53 -4.26
N LYS A 729 47.46 -4.49 -3.40
CA LYS A 729 48.44 -3.38 -3.32
C LYS A 729 49.20 -3.19 -4.63
N SER A 730 49.58 -4.28 -5.29
CA SER A 730 50.22 -4.23 -6.61
C SER A 730 49.31 -3.53 -7.63
N PHE A 731 48.03 -3.94 -7.70
CA PHE A 731 47.05 -3.32 -8.60
C PHE A 731 46.72 -1.86 -8.25
N GLU A 732 46.71 -1.47 -6.98
CA GLU A 732 46.51 -0.07 -6.60
C GLU A 732 47.67 0.83 -7.06
N SER A 733 48.91 0.32 -6.97
CA SER A 733 50.12 1.04 -7.39
C SER A 733 50.27 1.15 -8.91
N ASP A 734 49.64 0.27 -9.68
CA ASP A 734 49.64 0.33 -11.14
C ASP A 734 48.60 1.34 -11.65
N ALA A 735 49.08 2.48 -12.16
CA ALA A 735 48.22 3.51 -12.74
C ALA A 735 47.45 3.04 -13.99
N SER A 736 47.95 2.02 -14.68
CA SER A 736 47.29 1.46 -15.87
C SER A 736 46.14 0.51 -15.53
N ILE A 737 45.97 0.14 -14.25
CA ILE A 737 44.83 -0.62 -13.75
C ILE A 737 43.82 0.35 -13.13
N SER A 738 42.58 0.29 -13.61
CA SER A 738 41.47 1.13 -13.09
C SER A 738 40.46 0.31 -12.29
N ARG A 739 40.43 -1.01 -12.50
CA ARG A 739 39.41 -1.93 -11.97
C ARG A 739 40.04 -3.19 -11.41
N VAL A 740 39.58 -3.62 -10.23
CA VAL A 740 40.04 -4.84 -9.55
C VAL A 740 38.85 -5.77 -9.30
N LEU A 741 38.92 -6.98 -9.85
CA LEU A 741 37.91 -8.01 -9.68
C LEU A 741 38.37 -9.02 -8.62
N ILE A 742 37.42 -9.53 -7.85
CA ILE A 742 37.59 -10.70 -7.00
C ILE A 742 36.66 -11.78 -7.52
N SER A 743 37.23 -12.92 -7.89
CA SER A 743 36.48 -14.11 -8.35
C SER A 743 37.05 -15.36 -7.68
N ALA A 744 36.46 -16.52 -7.92
CA ALA A 744 36.90 -17.75 -7.28
C ALA A 744 36.75 -18.98 -8.18
N ASN A 745 37.60 -19.97 -7.97
CA ASN A 745 37.52 -21.28 -8.60
C ASN A 745 36.79 -22.27 -7.67
N GLY A 746 36.07 -23.23 -8.26
CA GLY A 746 35.37 -24.29 -7.53
C GLY A 746 33.94 -23.93 -7.11
N LYS A 747 33.36 -24.79 -6.25
CA LYS A 747 31.93 -24.76 -5.88
C LYS A 747 31.55 -23.56 -5.01
N PHE A 748 32.45 -23.10 -4.15
CA PHE A 748 32.20 -22.00 -3.22
C PHE A 748 32.87 -20.74 -3.72
N PHE A 749 32.23 -19.59 -3.51
CA PHE A 749 32.93 -18.32 -3.64
C PHE A 749 33.97 -18.24 -2.52
N CYS A 750 33.52 -18.29 -1.26
CA CYS A 750 34.40 -18.33 -0.10
C CYS A 750 33.65 -18.79 1.16
N THR A 751 34.21 -19.75 1.88
CA THR A 751 33.62 -20.32 3.11
C THR A 751 33.96 -19.56 4.39
N GLY A 752 34.67 -18.43 4.28
CA GLY A 752 35.01 -17.57 5.42
C GLY A 752 36.32 -17.96 6.09
N MET A 753 36.44 -17.63 7.39
CA MET A 753 37.66 -17.86 8.18
C MET A 753 37.89 -19.36 8.44
N ASP A 754 39.15 -19.76 8.53
CA ASP A 754 39.54 -21.08 9.01
C ASP A 754 39.25 -21.24 10.52
N LEU A 755 38.12 -21.88 10.83
CA LEU A 755 37.66 -22.11 12.20
C LEU A 755 38.55 -23.08 12.98
N SER A 756 39.38 -23.90 12.31
CA SER A 756 40.29 -24.82 13.00
C SER A 756 41.42 -24.07 13.74
N GLN A 757 41.85 -22.93 13.18
CA GLN A 757 42.81 -22.02 13.83
C GLN A 757 42.13 -21.18 14.93
N ALA A 758 40.87 -20.77 14.73
CA ALA A 758 40.09 -20.04 15.74
C ALA A 758 39.82 -20.91 16.98
N ALA A 759 39.48 -22.20 16.79
CA ALA A 759 39.25 -23.14 17.89
C ALA A 759 40.48 -23.41 18.76
N GLN A 760 41.69 -23.33 18.20
CA GLN A 760 42.93 -23.43 18.99
C GLN A 760 43.22 -22.20 19.86
N ALA A 761 42.63 -21.04 19.52
CA ALA A 761 42.82 -19.78 20.25
C ALA A 761 41.73 -19.50 21.30
N VAL A 762 40.52 -20.01 21.09
CA VAL A 762 39.41 -19.93 22.06
C VAL A 762 39.68 -20.89 23.21
N GLY A 763 40.22 -20.37 24.30
CA GLY A 763 40.56 -21.10 25.53
C GLY A 763 41.93 -20.80 26.12
N ARG A 764 42.83 -20.11 25.39
CA ARG A 764 44.19 -19.76 25.86
C ARG A 764 44.58 -18.28 25.76
N GLY A 765 43.62 -17.38 25.54
CA GLY A 765 43.85 -15.91 25.59
C GLY A 765 45.09 -15.43 24.81
N GLY A 766 45.36 -16.00 23.62
CA GLY A 766 46.64 -15.84 22.92
C GLY A 766 46.61 -14.94 21.67
N ASP A 767 47.75 -14.31 21.39
CA ASP A 767 48.08 -13.39 20.28
C ASP A 767 47.68 -13.85 18.85
N ALA A 768 47.55 -15.16 18.61
CA ALA A 768 47.26 -15.71 17.29
C ALA A 768 45.86 -15.33 16.76
N SER A 769 44.85 -15.22 17.65
CA SER A 769 43.51 -14.75 17.29
C SER A 769 43.51 -13.26 16.91
N SER A 770 44.43 -12.47 17.48
CA SER A 770 44.58 -11.04 17.20
C SER A 770 45.16 -10.81 15.80
N LYS A 771 46.17 -11.60 15.40
CA LYS A 771 46.81 -11.47 14.08
C LYS A 771 45.90 -11.80 12.90
N LEU A 772 45.10 -12.86 12.98
CA LEU A 772 44.16 -13.22 11.90
C LEU A 772 43.00 -12.23 11.82
N PHE A 773 42.51 -11.75 12.97
CA PHE A 773 41.51 -10.67 13.04
C PHE A 773 42.03 -9.38 12.40
N GLN A 774 43.26 -8.98 12.73
CA GLN A 774 43.90 -7.81 12.14
C GLN A 774 44.07 -7.98 10.63
N ALA A 775 44.56 -9.14 10.17
CA ALA A 775 44.76 -9.40 8.74
C ALA A 775 43.45 -9.34 7.93
N LEU A 776 42.33 -9.85 8.47
CA LEU A 776 41.02 -9.72 7.82
C LEU A 776 40.50 -8.27 7.81
N THR A 777 40.70 -7.54 8.91
CA THR A 777 40.34 -6.12 9.00
C THR A 777 41.12 -5.32 7.96
N ASP A 778 42.44 -5.50 7.92
CA ASP A 778 43.34 -4.86 6.95
C ASP A 778 42.92 -5.18 5.51
N LEU A 779 42.57 -6.44 5.22
CA LEU A 779 42.11 -6.84 3.90
C LEU A 779 40.81 -6.12 3.50
N PHE A 780 39.79 -6.14 4.34
CA PHE A 780 38.51 -5.53 3.98
C PHE A 780 38.58 -4.01 3.95
N GLU A 781 39.41 -3.39 4.79
CA GLU A 781 39.67 -1.95 4.75
C GLU A 781 40.45 -1.54 3.50
N LEU A 782 41.41 -2.35 3.06
CA LEU A 782 42.13 -2.12 1.81
C LEU A 782 41.17 -2.12 0.62
N ILE A 783 40.29 -3.13 0.52
CA ILE A 783 39.30 -3.23 -0.56
C ILE A 783 38.32 -2.04 -0.50
N ASP A 784 37.74 -1.78 0.67
CA ASP A 784 36.75 -0.73 0.85
C ASP A 784 37.34 0.65 0.58
N ASN A 785 38.58 0.93 1.01
CA ASN A 785 39.24 2.22 0.81
C ASN A 785 39.93 2.37 -0.55
N SER A 786 39.91 1.36 -1.41
CA SER A 786 40.59 1.41 -2.69
C SER A 786 40.11 2.58 -3.56
N PRO A 787 41.01 3.33 -4.22
CA PRO A 787 40.61 4.32 -5.22
C PRO A 787 40.16 3.67 -6.55
N LYS A 788 40.51 2.40 -6.77
CA LYS A 788 40.13 1.64 -7.97
C LYS A 788 38.70 1.11 -7.80
N VAL A 789 37.96 0.90 -8.90
CA VAL A 789 36.62 0.29 -8.84
C VAL A 789 36.77 -1.21 -8.58
N THR A 790 36.09 -1.72 -7.56
CA THR A 790 36.19 -3.11 -7.12
C THR A 790 34.91 -3.90 -7.40
N VAL A 791 35.05 -5.10 -7.95
CA VAL A 791 33.92 -5.93 -8.36
C VAL A 791 34.05 -7.35 -7.81
N ALA A 792 33.06 -7.80 -7.03
CA ALA A 792 32.96 -9.19 -6.60
C ALA A 792 32.13 -9.99 -7.60
N CYS A 793 32.73 -11.04 -8.18
CA CYS A 793 32.10 -11.97 -9.11
C CYS A 793 31.81 -13.29 -8.39
N ILE A 794 30.57 -13.46 -7.94
CA ILE A 794 30.17 -14.47 -6.94
C ILE A 794 29.53 -15.67 -7.63
N GLN A 795 30.34 -16.67 -7.95
CA GLN A 795 29.93 -17.86 -8.70
C GLN A 795 29.38 -19.01 -7.84
N GLY A 796 29.30 -18.84 -6.52
CA GLY A 796 28.83 -19.88 -5.60
C GLY A 796 28.64 -19.37 -4.16
N PRO A 797 28.28 -20.25 -3.22
CA PRO A 797 27.97 -19.86 -1.85
C PRO A 797 29.10 -19.13 -1.12
N ALA A 798 28.72 -18.17 -0.28
CA ALA A 798 29.60 -17.34 0.55
C ALA A 798 29.16 -17.39 2.04
N PHE A 799 30.15 -17.51 2.93
CA PHE A 799 29.93 -17.60 4.38
C PHE A 799 30.84 -16.65 5.15
N GLY A 800 30.32 -16.00 6.20
CA GLY A 800 31.09 -15.17 7.12
C GLY A 800 32.10 -14.25 6.42
N GLY A 801 33.41 -14.45 6.66
CA GLY A 801 34.48 -13.68 6.01
C GLY A 801 34.41 -13.63 4.47
N GLY A 802 33.84 -14.63 3.81
CA GLY A 802 33.59 -14.61 2.35
C GLY A 802 32.52 -13.62 1.93
N ILE A 803 31.52 -13.37 2.80
CA ILE A 803 30.57 -12.26 2.65
C ILE A 803 31.31 -10.94 2.85
N GLY A 804 32.16 -10.84 3.88
CA GLY A 804 33.03 -9.66 4.07
C GLY A 804 33.83 -9.31 2.83
N LEU A 805 34.44 -10.31 2.20
CA LEU A 805 35.22 -10.14 0.97
C LEU A 805 34.39 -9.64 -0.22
N ALA A 806 33.15 -10.11 -0.36
CA ALA A 806 32.28 -9.69 -1.45
C ALA A 806 31.67 -8.30 -1.23
N PHE A 807 31.26 -7.99 0.00
CA PHE A 807 30.53 -6.76 0.36
C PHE A 807 31.45 -5.61 0.78
N SER A 808 32.75 -5.83 0.91
CA SER A 808 33.75 -4.75 0.93
C SER A 808 33.99 -4.15 -0.46
N CYS A 809 33.69 -4.87 -1.55
CA CYS A 809 33.79 -4.33 -2.91
C CYS A 809 32.75 -3.23 -3.20
N ASP A 810 32.85 -2.53 -4.34
CA ASP A 810 31.91 -1.49 -4.77
C ASP A 810 30.71 -2.05 -5.53
N ILE A 811 30.92 -3.09 -6.33
CA ILE A 811 29.90 -3.74 -7.15
C ILE A 811 29.92 -5.25 -6.90
N ARG A 812 28.74 -5.87 -6.85
CA ARG A 812 28.60 -7.33 -6.74
C ARG A 812 27.73 -7.86 -7.87
N ILE A 813 28.22 -8.90 -8.52
CA ILE A 813 27.47 -9.69 -9.49
C ILE A 813 27.50 -11.15 -9.05
N SER A 814 26.38 -11.85 -9.15
CA SER A 814 26.26 -13.19 -8.57
C SER A 814 25.47 -14.14 -9.46
N ILE A 815 25.71 -15.45 -9.33
CA ILE A 815 24.81 -16.45 -9.91
C ILE A 815 23.57 -16.63 -9.01
N SER A 816 22.40 -16.89 -9.59
CA SER A 816 21.12 -17.05 -8.89
C SER A 816 21.16 -18.16 -7.83
N SER A 817 21.96 -19.21 -8.09
CA SER A 817 22.19 -20.33 -7.18
C SER A 817 23.13 -20.04 -6.00
N ALA A 818 23.78 -18.87 -5.95
CA ALA A 818 24.63 -18.50 -4.83
C ALA A 818 23.81 -18.19 -3.58
N SER A 819 24.39 -18.51 -2.43
CA SER A 819 23.76 -18.34 -1.13
C SER A 819 24.71 -17.65 -0.15
N PHE A 820 24.17 -16.82 0.74
CA PHE A 820 24.94 -15.95 1.64
C PHE A 820 24.51 -16.20 3.08
N THR A 821 25.40 -16.77 3.89
CA THR A 821 25.08 -17.11 5.29
C THR A 821 26.05 -16.49 6.29
N LEU A 822 25.52 -15.74 7.25
CA LEU A 822 26.22 -15.27 8.45
C LEU A 822 26.13 -16.34 9.53
N SER A 823 26.96 -17.38 9.43
CA SER A 823 26.88 -18.59 10.27
C SER A 823 27.38 -18.41 11.71
N GLU A 824 27.97 -17.27 12.05
CA GLU A 824 28.68 -17.02 13.31
C GLU A 824 27.79 -17.26 14.54
N ALA A 825 26.52 -16.84 14.51
CA ALA A 825 25.60 -17.02 15.64
C ALA A 825 25.33 -18.50 15.97
N LYS A 826 25.36 -19.40 14.97
CA LYS A 826 25.25 -20.86 15.18
C LYS A 826 26.46 -21.43 15.94
N LEU A 827 27.58 -20.72 15.94
CA LEU A 827 28.82 -21.11 16.57
C LEU A 827 29.07 -20.33 17.88
N GLY A 828 28.09 -19.57 18.37
CA GLY A 828 28.24 -18.72 19.57
C GLY A 828 29.13 -17.49 19.34
N MET A 829 29.35 -17.10 18.09
CA MET A 829 30.11 -15.92 17.70
C MET A 829 29.20 -14.86 17.07
N CYS A 830 29.73 -13.68 16.78
CA CYS A 830 29.04 -12.69 15.94
C CYS A 830 29.90 -12.31 14.72
N PRO A 831 29.29 -11.86 13.60
CA PRO A 831 30.02 -11.37 12.42
C PRO A 831 30.71 -10.01 12.65
N ALA A 832 31.58 -9.91 13.65
CA ALA A 832 32.11 -8.65 14.17
C ALA A 832 32.83 -7.82 13.12
N VAL A 833 33.84 -8.39 12.45
CA VAL A 833 34.70 -7.67 11.48
C VAL A 833 33.92 -7.22 10.24
N ILE A 834 33.00 -8.07 9.78
CA ILE A 834 32.27 -7.83 8.52
C ILE A 834 31.02 -6.98 8.70
N SER A 835 30.57 -6.77 9.95
CA SER A 835 29.32 -6.09 10.30
C SER A 835 29.18 -4.72 9.63
N ARG A 836 30.25 -3.93 9.55
CA ARG A 836 30.21 -2.59 8.92
C ARG A 836 29.82 -2.64 7.45
N TYR A 837 30.28 -3.64 6.71
CA TYR A 837 30.04 -3.77 5.27
C TYR A 837 28.65 -4.35 5.03
N VAL A 838 28.30 -5.38 5.79
CA VAL A 838 26.98 -6.03 5.72
C VAL A 838 25.88 -5.04 6.08
N ILE A 839 26.01 -4.27 7.17
CA ILE A 839 25.00 -3.28 7.59
C ILE A 839 24.87 -2.15 6.58
N ARG A 840 25.99 -1.69 6.00
CA ARG A 840 25.98 -0.66 4.95
C ARG A 840 25.23 -1.14 3.70
N GLU A 841 25.50 -2.36 3.25
CA GLU A 841 24.99 -2.87 1.97
C GLU A 841 23.60 -3.51 2.08
N TRP A 842 23.29 -4.21 3.18
CA TRP A 842 22.02 -4.94 3.36
C TRP A 842 21.00 -4.11 4.16
N GLY A 843 21.43 -3.03 4.79
CA GLY A 843 20.61 -2.21 5.69
C GLY A 843 20.40 -2.86 7.07
N PHE A 844 19.89 -2.06 8.01
CA PHE A 844 19.76 -2.45 9.41
C PHE A 844 18.74 -3.55 9.69
N GLY A 845 17.69 -3.67 8.87
CA GLY A 845 16.63 -4.67 9.05
C GLY A 845 17.13 -6.06 8.69
N LEU A 846 17.52 -6.23 7.42
CA LEU A 846 18.00 -7.50 6.87
C LEU A 846 19.28 -7.98 7.56
N SER A 847 20.23 -7.07 7.83
CA SER A 847 21.45 -7.43 8.56
C SER A 847 21.16 -7.98 9.95
N ARG A 848 20.29 -7.32 10.72
CA ARG A 848 19.96 -7.75 12.08
C ARG A 848 19.29 -9.11 12.09
N GLU A 849 18.33 -9.32 11.20
CA GLU A 849 17.66 -10.61 11.07
C GLU A 849 18.66 -11.71 10.68
N ALA A 850 19.41 -11.53 9.58
CA ALA A 850 20.37 -12.53 9.12
C ALA A 850 21.49 -12.83 10.13
N MET A 851 21.97 -11.82 10.87
CA MET A 851 22.97 -11.98 11.93
C MET A 851 22.42 -12.76 13.14
N LEU A 852 21.14 -12.60 13.48
CA LEU A 852 20.52 -13.25 14.64
C LEU A 852 20.01 -14.66 14.30
N THR A 853 19.45 -14.87 13.11
CA THR A 853 18.89 -16.16 12.69
C THR A 853 19.94 -17.08 12.06
N ALA A 854 21.05 -16.50 11.57
CA ALA A 854 22.06 -17.21 10.78
C ALA A 854 21.45 -18.01 9.60
N ARG A 855 20.33 -17.53 9.06
CA ARG A 855 19.70 -18.12 7.87
C ARG A 855 20.52 -17.80 6.62
N SER A 856 20.34 -18.61 5.59
CA SER A 856 20.95 -18.36 4.29
C SER A 856 20.04 -17.43 3.47
N LEU A 857 20.64 -16.39 2.90
CA LEU A 857 20.01 -15.49 1.93
C LEU A 857 20.33 -15.95 0.51
N THR A 858 19.39 -15.75 -0.40
CA THR A 858 19.56 -15.99 -1.85
C THR A 858 20.12 -14.76 -2.56
N ALA A 859 20.73 -14.97 -3.72
CA ALA A 859 21.16 -13.85 -4.58
C ALA A 859 19.98 -12.96 -5.01
N SER A 860 18.78 -13.53 -5.18
CA SER A 860 17.58 -12.76 -5.53
C SER A 860 17.12 -11.85 -4.39
N GLU A 861 17.10 -12.34 -3.13
CA GLU A 861 16.76 -11.50 -1.98
C GLU A 861 17.73 -10.32 -1.84
N LEU A 862 19.03 -10.56 -2.02
CA LEU A 862 20.04 -9.51 -1.95
C LEU A 862 20.02 -8.56 -3.15
N LYS A 863 19.56 -9.00 -4.32
CA LYS A 863 19.27 -8.12 -5.46
C LYS A 863 18.07 -7.21 -5.17
N SER A 864 16.99 -7.75 -4.62
CA SER A 864 15.81 -6.96 -4.21
C SER A 864 16.14 -5.94 -3.11
N ALA A 865 17.13 -6.24 -2.26
CA ALA A 865 17.65 -5.32 -1.25
C ALA A 865 18.64 -4.26 -1.81
N GLY A 866 18.97 -4.30 -3.11
CA GLY A 866 19.95 -3.41 -3.75
C GLY A 866 21.42 -3.76 -3.45
N ALA A 867 21.68 -4.85 -2.71
CA ALA A 867 23.01 -5.24 -2.28
C ALA A 867 23.80 -6.02 -3.36
N ILE A 868 23.10 -6.66 -4.31
CA ILE A 868 23.68 -7.28 -5.51
C ILE A 868 23.17 -6.56 -6.75
N SER A 869 24.07 -6.09 -7.60
CA SER A 869 23.73 -5.26 -8.76
C SER A 869 23.09 -6.08 -9.89
N MET A 870 23.64 -7.26 -10.17
CA MET A 870 23.17 -8.14 -11.25
C MET A 870 23.25 -9.61 -10.85
N VAL A 871 22.28 -10.40 -11.31
CA VAL A 871 22.19 -11.84 -11.05
C VAL A 871 22.13 -12.58 -12.39
N ALA A 872 22.98 -13.60 -12.55
CA ALA A 872 23.05 -14.49 -13.70
C ALA A 872 22.42 -15.85 -13.36
N GLU A 873 21.79 -16.54 -14.31
CA GLU A 873 21.29 -17.90 -14.09
C GLU A 873 22.37 -18.97 -14.26
N THR A 874 23.37 -18.70 -15.11
CA THR A 874 24.44 -19.66 -15.43
C THR A 874 25.84 -19.06 -15.24
N PRO A 875 26.89 -19.88 -15.03
CA PRO A 875 28.27 -19.37 -14.97
C PRO A 875 28.70 -18.67 -16.27
N SER A 876 28.23 -19.13 -17.43
CA SER A 876 28.50 -18.48 -18.72
C SER A 876 27.84 -17.11 -18.81
N GLU A 877 26.62 -16.96 -18.29
CA GLU A 877 25.95 -15.67 -18.20
C GLU A 877 26.64 -14.74 -17.20
N LEU A 878 27.15 -15.26 -16.08
CA LEU A 878 27.94 -14.47 -15.13
C LEU A 878 29.19 -13.88 -15.81
N ASP A 879 29.88 -14.64 -16.65
CA ASP A 879 31.00 -14.16 -17.45
C ASP A 879 30.57 -13.08 -18.47
N ILE A 880 29.42 -13.25 -19.13
CA ILE A 880 28.85 -12.24 -20.04
C ILE A 880 28.56 -10.94 -19.28
N ILE A 881 27.85 -11.01 -18.14
CA ILE A 881 27.53 -9.87 -17.29
C ILE A 881 28.82 -9.17 -16.82
N THR A 882 29.83 -9.95 -16.43
CA THR A 882 31.15 -9.41 -16.05
C THR A 882 31.75 -8.60 -17.21
N LYS A 883 31.82 -9.18 -18.41
CA LYS A 883 32.39 -8.52 -19.60
C LYS A 883 31.61 -7.27 -20.00
N THR A 884 30.28 -7.32 -19.92
CA THR A 884 29.41 -6.17 -20.18
C THR A 884 29.67 -5.05 -19.18
N LEU A 885 29.76 -5.36 -17.88
CA LEU A 885 30.07 -4.39 -16.84
C LEU A 885 31.44 -3.73 -17.07
N LEU A 886 32.47 -4.51 -17.39
CA LEU A 886 33.81 -3.96 -17.68
C LEU A 886 33.80 -3.07 -18.92
N THR A 887 33.01 -3.41 -19.94
CA THR A 887 32.83 -2.59 -21.14
C THR A 887 32.11 -1.28 -20.83
N GLN A 888 31.13 -1.28 -19.92
CA GLN A 888 30.49 -0.04 -19.47
C GLN A 888 31.47 0.84 -18.68
N LEU A 889 32.23 0.24 -17.77
CA LEU A 889 33.21 0.96 -16.95
C LEU A 889 34.41 1.50 -17.76
N ARG A 890 34.64 1.00 -18.99
CA ARG A 890 35.62 1.56 -19.95
C ARG A 890 35.31 3.02 -20.32
N HIS A 891 34.05 3.40 -20.24
CA HIS A 891 33.57 4.76 -20.53
C HIS A 891 33.41 5.63 -19.28
N SER A 892 33.78 5.11 -18.10
CA SER A 892 33.79 5.85 -16.84
C SER A 892 35.21 6.28 -16.50
N SER A 893 35.40 7.57 -16.23
CA SER A 893 36.71 8.09 -15.81
C SER A 893 37.15 7.43 -14.49
N PRO A 894 38.41 6.95 -14.38
CA PRO A 894 38.93 6.40 -13.13
C PRO A 894 38.94 7.45 -12.00
N GLY A 895 39.36 8.68 -12.30
CA GLY A 895 39.38 9.78 -11.31
C GLY A 895 37.97 10.11 -10.84
N GLY A 896 37.03 10.26 -11.77
CA GLY A 896 35.61 10.48 -11.48
C GLY A 896 34.98 9.33 -10.70
N SER A 897 35.32 8.09 -11.02
CA SER A 897 34.84 6.91 -10.28
C SER A 897 35.39 6.88 -8.85
N SER A 898 36.68 7.17 -8.66
CA SER A 898 37.31 7.29 -7.34
C SER A 898 36.64 8.38 -6.48
N MET A 899 36.44 9.57 -7.05
CA MET A 899 35.76 10.67 -6.36
C MET A 899 34.29 10.33 -6.05
N SER A 900 33.59 9.62 -6.95
CA SER A 900 32.22 9.15 -6.72
C SER A 900 32.13 8.19 -5.55
N LYS A 901 33.07 7.24 -5.44
CA LYS A 901 33.18 6.34 -4.28
C LYS A 901 33.39 7.12 -2.99
N GLU A 902 34.22 8.15 -3.02
CA GLU A 902 34.48 8.99 -1.86
C GLU A 902 33.23 9.79 -1.43
N LEU A 903 32.47 10.33 -2.39
CA LEU A 903 31.19 11.02 -2.12
C LEU A 903 30.17 10.09 -1.44
N VAL A 904 30.07 8.84 -1.87
CA VAL A 904 29.19 7.83 -1.24
C VAL A 904 29.62 7.60 0.22
N LYS A 905 30.92 7.47 0.47
CA LYS A 905 31.45 7.28 1.84
C LYS A 905 31.27 8.50 2.74
N LEU A 906 31.51 9.70 2.22
CA LEU A 906 31.29 10.95 2.95
C LEU A 906 29.81 11.09 3.34
N SER A 907 28.91 10.75 2.43
CA SER A 907 27.47 10.76 2.69
C SER A 907 27.05 9.74 3.73
N TRP A 908 27.70 8.58 3.76
CA TRP A 908 27.42 7.56 4.79
C TRP A 908 28.00 7.94 6.16
N ARG A 909 29.25 8.41 6.23
CA ARG A 909 29.98 8.66 7.49
C ARG A 909 29.62 9.99 8.14
N HIS A 910 29.28 11.01 7.36
CA HIS A 910 29.17 12.40 7.81
C HIS A 910 27.88 13.08 7.32
N ALA A 911 26.79 12.33 7.13
CA ALA A 911 25.52 12.84 6.62
C ALA A 911 25.06 14.11 7.38
N GLY A 912 24.99 15.24 6.67
CA GLY A 912 24.56 16.53 7.24
C GLY A 912 25.58 17.22 8.13
N MET A 913 26.81 16.69 8.25
CA MET A 913 27.89 17.25 9.06
C MET A 913 28.85 18.09 8.22
N PRO A 914 29.60 19.05 8.84
CA PRO A 914 30.57 19.88 8.15
C PRO A 914 31.58 19.09 7.31
N GLU A 915 32.04 17.94 7.78
CA GLU A 915 33.03 17.09 7.09
C GLU A 915 32.52 16.58 5.72
N GLN A 916 31.21 16.32 5.59
CA GLN A 916 30.62 15.99 4.28
C GLN A 916 30.66 17.20 3.35
N ARG A 917 30.26 18.38 3.83
CA ARG A 917 30.28 19.63 3.04
C ARG A 917 31.69 19.97 2.59
N ASP A 918 32.66 19.91 3.50
CA ASP A 918 34.07 20.22 3.23
C ASP A 918 34.69 19.20 2.28
N GLY A 919 34.35 17.90 2.46
CA GLY A 919 34.74 16.84 1.54
C GLY A 919 34.18 17.04 0.13
N ILE A 920 32.88 17.36 -0.01
CA ILE A 920 32.26 17.69 -1.31
C ILE A 920 32.95 18.89 -1.95
N SER A 921 33.22 19.96 -1.18
CA SER A 921 33.90 21.15 -1.69
C SER A 921 35.32 20.84 -2.18
N ARG A 922 36.08 20.03 -1.44
CA ARG A 922 37.41 19.56 -1.85
C ARG A 922 37.35 18.77 -3.14
N LEU A 923 36.46 17.78 -3.24
CA LEU A 923 36.31 16.94 -4.44
C LEU A 923 35.87 17.76 -5.65
N PHE A 924 34.98 18.73 -5.47
CA PHE A 924 34.58 19.65 -6.54
C PHE A 924 35.76 20.48 -7.05
N LYS A 925 36.64 20.97 -6.16
CA LYS A 925 37.87 21.68 -6.56
C LYS A 925 38.81 20.78 -7.34
N THR A 926 39.09 19.57 -6.85
CA THR A 926 39.94 18.59 -7.54
C THR A 926 39.39 18.22 -8.92
N MET A 927 38.06 18.08 -9.05
CA MET A 927 37.39 17.82 -10.32
C MET A 927 37.53 18.97 -11.33
N MET A 928 37.80 20.19 -10.88
CA MET A 928 37.93 21.38 -11.74
C MET A 928 39.39 21.77 -12.02
N GLU A 929 40.37 20.98 -11.58
CA GLU A 929 41.79 21.23 -11.89
C GLU A 929 42.07 21.07 -13.40
N PRO A 930 43.02 21.83 -13.97
CA PRO A 930 43.29 21.83 -15.41
C PRO A 930 43.63 20.45 -16.00
N ASP A 931 44.30 19.61 -15.21
CA ASP A 931 44.77 18.27 -15.62
C ASP A 931 43.81 17.14 -15.19
N SER A 932 42.59 17.50 -14.77
CA SER A 932 41.58 16.55 -14.31
C SER A 932 40.90 15.81 -15.45
N ASP A 933 40.37 14.62 -15.14
CA ASP A 933 39.57 13.84 -16.09
C ASP A 933 38.33 14.61 -16.58
N ALA A 934 37.78 15.53 -15.77
CA ALA A 934 36.60 16.30 -16.15
C ALA A 934 36.88 17.26 -17.32
N VAL A 935 38.03 17.93 -17.32
CA VAL A 935 38.43 18.84 -18.41
C VAL A 935 38.54 18.08 -19.73
N HIS A 936 39.23 16.93 -19.72
CA HIS A 936 39.34 16.07 -20.90
C HIS A 936 37.98 15.52 -21.35
N GLY A 937 37.17 15.01 -20.42
CA GLY A 937 35.85 14.46 -20.73
C GLY A 937 34.88 15.48 -21.32
N ILE A 938 34.89 16.72 -20.81
CA ILE A 938 34.07 17.84 -21.33
C ILE A 938 34.53 18.22 -22.74
N ALA A 939 35.84 18.30 -22.99
CA ALA A 939 36.38 18.65 -24.31
C ALA A 939 36.00 17.63 -25.40
N GLU A 940 36.04 16.33 -25.08
CA GLU A 940 35.62 15.26 -25.97
C GLU A 940 34.09 15.23 -26.19
N PHE A 941 33.31 15.48 -25.13
CA PHE A 941 31.86 15.58 -25.20
C PHE A 941 31.40 16.74 -26.10
N GLN A 942 32.02 17.91 -25.98
CA GLN A 942 31.75 19.06 -26.86
C GLN A 942 32.03 18.73 -28.34
N GLN A 943 32.99 17.83 -28.58
CA GLN A 943 33.33 17.34 -29.92
C GLN A 943 32.52 16.10 -30.34
N LYS A 944 31.49 15.73 -29.56
CA LYS A 944 30.59 14.58 -29.78
C LYS A 944 31.33 13.24 -29.93
N ARG A 945 32.51 13.10 -29.32
CA ARG A 945 33.28 11.85 -29.29
C ARG A 945 33.01 11.10 -27.99
N LYS A 946 33.03 9.76 -28.05
CA LYS A 946 32.98 8.91 -26.87
C LYS A 946 34.40 8.72 -26.35
N VAL A 947 34.61 8.95 -25.06
CA VAL A 947 35.91 8.74 -24.42
C VAL A 947 36.09 7.27 -24.08
N ASP A 948 37.24 6.73 -24.46
CA ASP A 948 37.74 5.44 -24.00
C ASP A 948 38.84 5.67 -22.96
N TRP A 949 38.47 5.56 -21.69
CA TRP A 949 39.38 5.85 -20.59
C TRP A 949 40.47 4.79 -20.43
N ASP A 950 40.25 3.57 -20.92
CA ASP A 950 41.24 2.50 -20.85
C ASP A 950 42.42 2.77 -21.79
N SER A 951 42.15 3.37 -22.95
CA SER A 951 43.19 3.79 -23.91
C SER A 951 44.05 4.93 -23.36
N LEU A 952 43.44 5.86 -22.61
CA LEU A 952 44.13 7.03 -22.04
C LEU A 952 45.00 6.67 -20.83
N ASN A 953 44.59 5.69 -20.02
CA ASN A 953 45.38 5.25 -18.85
C ASN A 953 46.64 4.44 -19.22
N GLN A 954 46.79 4.02 -20.48
CA GLN A 954 47.97 3.29 -20.95
C GLN A 954 49.10 4.23 -21.41
N VAL A 955 48.85 5.54 -21.52
CA VAL A 955 49.83 6.54 -21.96
C VAL A 955 50.22 7.41 -20.75
N PRO A 956 51.52 7.56 -20.41
CA PRO A 956 51.94 8.47 -19.36
C PRO A 956 51.46 9.90 -19.65
N ARG A 957 50.78 10.55 -18.70
CA ARG A 957 50.20 11.91 -18.84
C ARG A 957 51.20 13.03 -19.19
N ALA A 958 52.51 12.74 -19.22
CA ALA A 958 53.55 13.68 -19.64
C ALA A 958 53.69 13.86 -21.17
N LYS A 959 52.78 13.31 -22.00
CA LYS A 959 52.85 13.38 -23.48
C LYS A 959 51.51 13.67 -24.18
N ILE A 960 50.53 14.31 -23.53
CA ILE A 960 49.32 14.83 -24.19
C ILE A 960 49.36 16.35 -24.22
#